data_AF-A0A837FAS5-F1
#
_entry.id   AF-A0A837FAS5-F1
#
_cell.length_a   1.000
_cell.length_b   1.000
_cell.length_c   1.000
_cell.angle_alpha   90.00
_cell.angle_beta   90.00
_cell.angle_gamma   90.00
#
_symmetry.space_group_name_H-M   'P 1'
#
loop_
_entity.id
_entity.type
_entity.pdbx_description
1 polymer ?
#
loop_
_entity_poly.entity_id
_entity_poly.type
_entity_poly.pdbx_seq_one_letter_code
_entity_poly.pdbx_strand_id
1 'polypeptide(L)'
;MSEKTDTTRTLELKYDDNGKPSWRSCPSHKNIKVRGGCDLPPHLPGLIILVHGVNSTGEWYQNAEESLCKGLNDRLGLNGSQFELKPNKYSTDCEKEEGKSNSSPSPLARRKLIENSERSPIIRFYWGYSSVRGEEDKYIIPLANADGEDYHEMKRTGIKQDDIQKKGPYIWGGGPFQNGTNNLHSLWSDYGFDENLAGISGAKLQYLNEDKDRLLTNAPPRKYYSHAAKRLADLLDLIRDKYPNDTVSIISHSQGTMISLAAVALAKKGPDTLFILNSPYAMHNSQLNELSIPQKERISPSGRENTLSSIIEKIAKQSTHLSSVGYKGLCVGKFTDKTNWKPEGENVIRAGKIQERDNHGRTYIYFCPHDRVMGSLPLRSIGWQGLPNDKNGNPHPLIVKFKNNLYQRMLARNTPCGSYPDKQTPFGTLPDGKPFWDDDGDKYQSSSITYPDPPKWQTVFVNAEKVPEPINPSELAEFDETRVGKEHGSKQQDGWGEIAPKTGKKNDNTYDNYVNLYPNQDVVIGYKELPSGYVQEITRKETFEEKDKRLRTYVSQPTDHSTLPGNKEFMTRVVAYDLPIGYCDATWDKEFLSTLRYLADWTTGADPYMNTGVVERINEPSMISRETGIEEIIREKAKEYGY
;
A
#
# COMPACT_ATOMS: atom_id res chain seq x y z
N MET A 1 -47.09 18.44 -14.71
CA MET A 1 -47.77 18.40 -13.39
C MET A 1 -47.38 19.67 -12.66
N SER A 2 -48.31 20.48 -12.17
CA SER A 2 -47.95 21.62 -11.31
C SER A 2 -47.40 21.05 -10.00
N GLU A 3 -46.14 21.34 -9.66
CA GLU A 3 -45.61 21.04 -8.34
C GLU A 3 -46.46 21.80 -7.31
N LYS A 4 -47.31 21.06 -6.58
CA LYS A 4 -47.99 21.62 -5.42
C LYS A 4 -46.96 21.83 -4.33
N THR A 5 -46.61 23.08 -4.07
CA THR A 5 -45.80 23.50 -2.92
C THR A 5 -46.66 23.45 -1.66
N ASP A 6 -46.80 22.25 -1.09
CA ASP A 6 -47.38 22.10 0.25
C ASP A 6 -46.42 22.70 1.29
N THR A 7 -46.94 23.40 2.29
CA THR A 7 -46.13 23.98 3.38
C THR A 7 -45.50 22.87 4.22
N THR A 8 -44.20 22.96 4.49
CA THR A 8 -43.47 21.98 5.31
C THR A 8 -42.95 22.60 6.61
N ARG A 9 -42.89 21.80 7.68
CA ARG A 9 -42.12 22.11 8.90
C ARG A 9 -40.96 21.11 9.00
N THR A 10 -39.75 21.58 9.23
CA THR A 10 -38.59 20.69 9.44
C THR A 10 -38.76 19.94 10.75
N LEU A 11 -38.68 18.61 10.70
CA LEU A 11 -38.71 17.77 11.88
C LEU A 11 -37.30 17.65 12.49
N GLU A 12 -37.23 17.51 13.80
CA GLU A 12 -35.97 17.25 14.51
C GLU A 12 -35.42 15.87 14.10
N LEU A 13 -34.17 15.84 13.64
CA LEU A 13 -33.43 14.63 13.33
C LEU A 13 -32.90 13.99 14.63
N LYS A 14 -33.21 12.70 14.84
CA LYS A 14 -32.66 11.89 15.94
C LYS A 14 -32.01 10.64 15.39
N TYR A 15 -30.97 10.16 16.06
CA TYR A 15 -30.35 8.88 15.76
C TYR A 15 -30.77 7.85 16.80
N ASP A 16 -30.98 6.61 16.37
CA ASP A 16 -31.01 5.48 17.30
C ASP A 16 -29.58 5.06 17.69
N ASP A 17 -29.47 4.08 18.59
CA ASP A 17 -28.19 3.59 19.10
C ASP A 17 -27.29 3.01 17.99
N ASN A 18 -27.88 2.52 16.89
CA ASN A 18 -27.14 2.01 15.73
C ASN A 18 -26.81 3.10 14.69
N GLY A 19 -27.16 4.37 14.95
CA GLY A 19 -26.86 5.50 14.07
C GLY A 19 -27.86 5.70 12.93
N LYS A 20 -29.05 5.07 12.99
CA LYS A 20 -30.09 5.26 11.99
C LYS A 20 -30.85 6.56 12.20
N PRO A 21 -31.00 7.42 11.18
CA PRO A 21 -31.76 8.65 11.30
C PRO A 21 -33.27 8.36 11.42
N SER A 22 -33.93 9.11 12.30
CA SER A 22 -35.37 9.04 12.55
C SER A 22 -35.95 10.42 12.84
N TRP A 23 -37.23 10.58 12.51
CA TRP A 23 -37.98 11.81 12.76
C TRP A 23 -39.31 11.46 13.43
N ARG A 24 -39.77 12.31 14.34
CA ARG A 24 -41.09 12.17 14.97
C ARG A 24 -41.97 13.36 14.61
N SER A 25 -43.22 13.08 14.25
CA SER A 25 -44.23 14.09 13.95
C SER A 25 -45.56 13.69 14.58
N CYS A 26 -46.36 14.68 14.97
CA CYS A 26 -47.75 14.48 15.38
C CYS A 26 -48.72 14.84 14.23
N PRO A 27 -49.89 14.18 14.14
CA PRO A 27 -50.91 14.52 13.15
C PRO A 27 -51.38 15.96 13.29
N SER A 28 -51.56 16.63 12.15
CA SER A 28 -52.22 17.95 12.06
C SER A 28 -53.72 17.76 11.82
N HIS A 29 -54.55 18.69 12.30
CA HIS A 29 -55.97 18.71 11.94
C HIS A 29 -56.15 18.75 10.41
N LYS A 30 -57.21 18.14 9.85
CA LYS A 30 -57.42 18.01 8.38
C LYS A 30 -57.35 19.34 7.61
N ASN A 31 -57.66 20.44 8.28
CA ASN A 31 -57.66 21.80 7.71
C ASN A 31 -56.26 22.47 7.71
N ILE A 32 -55.27 21.89 8.39
CA ILE A 32 -53.89 22.37 8.46
C ILE A 32 -53.03 21.52 7.50
N LYS A 33 -52.73 22.08 6.33
CA LYS A 33 -51.94 21.43 5.27
C LYS A 33 -50.43 21.63 5.45
N VAL A 34 -49.93 21.43 6.67
CA VAL A 34 -48.49 21.47 6.96
C VAL A 34 -47.96 20.04 7.10
N ARG A 35 -47.01 19.67 6.24
CA ARG A 35 -46.34 18.35 6.26
C ARG A 35 -45.07 18.42 7.11
N GLY A 36 -44.67 17.30 7.71
CA GLY A 36 -43.33 17.18 8.31
C GLY A 36 -42.30 16.91 7.21
N GLY A 37 -41.28 17.76 7.11
CA GLY A 37 -40.11 17.53 6.27
C GLY A 37 -39.06 16.71 7.03
N CYS A 38 -38.56 15.67 6.40
CA CYS A 38 -37.50 14.81 6.91
C CYS A 38 -36.25 15.02 6.06
N ASP A 39 -35.35 15.90 6.50
CA ASP A 39 -34.10 16.16 5.79
C ASP A 39 -33.09 15.06 6.16
N LEU A 40 -32.72 14.24 5.18
CA LEU A 40 -31.72 13.18 5.36
C LEU A 40 -30.35 13.81 5.68
N PRO A 41 -29.64 13.35 6.71
CA PRO A 41 -28.27 13.80 6.96
C PRO A 41 -27.35 13.35 5.82
N PRO A 42 -26.17 13.98 5.62
CA PRO A 42 -25.22 13.52 4.63
C PRO A 42 -24.65 12.13 4.95
N HIS A 43 -24.62 11.26 3.94
CA HIS A 43 -23.83 10.04 3.90
C HIS A 43 -22.33 10.36 3.98
N LEU A 44 -21.53 9.37 4.36
CA LEU A 44 -20.12 9.31 3.99
C LEU A 44 -20.01 9.31 2.45
N PRO A 45 -18.89 9.80 1.88
CA PRO A 45 -18.72 9.84 0.43
C PRO A 45 -18.58 8.47 -0.26
N GLY A 46 -18.53 7.40 0.52
CA GLY A 46 -18.18 6.05 0.14
C GLY A 46 -17.29 5.42 1.22
N LEU A 47 -17.07 4.11 1.16
CA LEU A 47 -16.12 3.40 2.00
C LEU A 47 -14.78 3.30 1.28
N ILE A 48 -13.68 3.55 2.01
CA ILE A 48 -12.32 3.55 1.47
C ILE A 48 -11.50 2.54 2.28
N ILE A 49 -11.06 1.48 1.63
CA ILE A 49 -10.24 0.42 2.25
C ILE A 49 -8.77 0.72 1.97
N LEU A 50 -7.97 0.91 3.01
CA LEU A 50 -6.52 1.07 2.90
C LEU A 50 -5.83 -0.28 3.04
N VAL A 51 -4.90 -0.62 2.14
CA VAL A 51 -4.17 -1.91 2.13
C VAL A 51 -2.66 -1.66 2.09
N HIS A 52 -1.95 -2.10 3.13
CA HIS A 52 -0.51 -1.87 3.30
C HIS A 52 0.34 -2.95 2.61
N GLY A 53 1.66 -2.71 2.53
CA GLY A 53 2.64 -3.54 1.83
C GLY A 53 3.16 -4.75 2.59
N VAL A 54 4.29 -5.30 2.12
CA VAL A 54 5.09 -6.26 2.90
C VAL A 54 5.90 -5.53 3.96
N ASN A 55 6.31 -6.24 5.00
CA ASN A 55 7.19 -5.70 6.03
C ASN A 55 6.65 -4.39 6.64
N SER A 56 5.32 -4.29 6.71
CA SER A 56 4.58 -3.10 7.10
C SER A 56 3.49 -3.50 8.07
N THR A 57 3.19 -2.59 8.98
CA THR A 57 2.07 -2.71 9.91
C THR A 57 1.04 -1.61 9.67
N GLY A 58 1.03 -1.03 8.47
CA GLY A 58 0.16 0.09 8.11
C GLY A 58 0.58 1.42 8.76
N GLU A 59 1.87 1.65 8.92
CA GLU A 59 2.44 2.85 9.57
C GLU A 59 2.01 4.18 8.93
N TRP A 60 1.63 4.15 7.64
CA TRP A 60 1.15 5.33 6.92
C TRP A 60 -0.37 5.55 7.04
N TYR A 61 -1.14 4.61 7.59
CA TYR A 61 -2.60 4.69 7.60
C TYR A 61 -3.15 5.90 8.32
N GLN A 62 -2.59 6.30 9.47
CA GLN A 62 -3.04 7.47 10.21
C GLN A 62 -2.89 8.75 9.36
N ASN A 63 -1.70 8.96 8.82
CA ASN A 63 -1.40 10.12 7.97
C ASN A 63 -2.30 10.18 6.73
N ALA A 64 -2.53 9.03 6.08
CA ALA A 64 -3.41 8.94 4.93
C ALA A 64 -4.88 9.20 5.30
N GLU A 65 -5.38 8.61 6.40
CA GLU A 65 -6.75 8.80 6.86
C GLU A 65 -7.03 10.26 7.25
N GLU A 66 -6.11 10.92 7.96
CA GLU A 66 -6.17 12.35 8.26
C GLU A 66 -6.21 13.22 7.00
N SER A 67 -5.29 12.96 6.07
CA SER A 67 -5.14 13.72 4.83
C SER A 67 -6.36 13.55 3.91
N LEU A 68 -6.87 12.33 3.79
CA LEU A 68 -8.08 12.03 3.01
C LEU A 68 -9.32 12.69 3.64
N CYS A 69 -9.51 12.61 4.96
CA CYS A 69 -10.62 13.29 5.63
C CYS A 69 -10.56 14.80 5.37
N LYS A 70 -9.37 15.41 5.49
CA LYS A 70 -9.15 16.83 5.20
C LYS A 70 -9.50 17.18 3.74
N GLY A 71 -8.94 16.45 2.78
CA GLY A 71 -9.16 16.71 1.35
C GLY A 71 -10.62 16.51 0.93
N LEU A 72 -11.29 15.49 1.47
CA LEU A 72 -12.71 15.24 1.23
C LEU A 72 -13.60 16.30 1.89
N ASN A 73 -13.25 16.79 3.09
CA ASN A 73 -13.98 17.89 3.73
C ASN A 73 -13.89 19.19 2.91
N ASP A 74 -12.72 19.47 2.32
CA ASP A 74 -12.53 20.58 1.40
C ASP A 74 -13.35 20.39 0.12
N ARG A 75 -13.28 19.20 -0.50
CA ARG A 75 -14.00 18.86 -1.74
C ARG A 75 -15.52 18.93 -1.59
N LEU A 76 -16.05 18.46 -0.46
CA LEU A 76 -17.49 18.30 -0.21
C LEU A 76 -18.11 19.44 0.59
N GLY A 77 -17.32 20.45 0.97
CA GLY A 77 -17.80 21.62 1.73
C GLY A 77 -18.29 21.28 3.14
N LEU A 78 -17.65 20.31 3.80
CA LEU A 78 -18.05 19.79 5.11
C LEU A 78 -17.31 20.44 6.29
N ASN A 79 -16.23 21.19 6.02
CA ASN A 79 -15.43 21.87 7.04
C ASN A 79 -16.28 22.69 8.02
N GLY A 80 -16.05 22.50 9.33
CA GLY A 80 -16.75 23.21 10.40
C GLY A 80 -18.24 22.88 10.54
N SER A 81 -18.76 21.90 9.78
CA SER A 81 -20.11 21.38 9.95
C SER A 81 -20.15 20.23 10.96
N GLN A 82 -21.34 19.91 11.48
CA GLN A 82 -21.53 18.70 12.31
C GLN A 82 -21.29 17.38 11.55
N PHE A 83 -21.14 17.43 10.23
CA PHE A 83 -20.97 16.28 9.34
C PHE A 83 -19.53 16.13 8.83
N GLU A 84 -18.62 16.97 9.32
CA GLU A 84 -17.20 16.93 9.02
C GLU A 84 -16.63 15.51 9.21
N LEU A 85 -15.91 15.03 8.19
CA LEU A 85 -15.22 13.76 8.23
C LEU A 85 -14.04 13.86 9.18
N LYS A 86 -13.88 12.86 10.04
CA LYS A 86 -12.86 12.85 11.08
C LYS A 86 -12.16 11.49 11.10
N PRO A 87 -10.83 11.45 11.22
CA PRO A 87 -10.08 10.21 11.30
C PRO A 87 -10.45 9.45 12.58
N ASN A 88 -10.42 8.12 12.53
CA ASN A 88 -10.38 7.28 13.72
C ASN A 88 -8.99 7.34 14.36
N LYS A 89 -8.90 7.00 15.65
CA LYS A 89 -7.60 6.78 16.32
C LYS A 89 -7.53 5.39 16.94
N TYR A 90 -6.42 4.72 16.71
CA TYR A 90 -6.09 3.40 17.23
C TYR A 90 -4.93 3.49 18.23
N SER A 91 -4.80 2.49 19.09
CA SER A 91 -3.76 2.41 20.13
C SER A 91 -2.33 2.43 19.62
N THR A 92 -2.11 2.15 18.35
CA THR A 92 -0.80 2.18 17.68
C THR A 92 -0.51 3.52 17.00
N ASP A 93 -1.48 4.45 16.95
CA ASP A 93 -1.33 5.74 16.27
C ASP A 93 -0.66 6.81 17.15
N CYS A 94 -0.48 6.53 18.45
CA CYS A 94 0.06 7.50 19.40
C CYS A 94 1.55 7.78 19.17
N GLU A 95 1.87 9.05 18.88
CA GLU A 95 3.23 9.56 19.05
C GLU A 95 3.59 9.65 20.53
N LYS A 96 4.89 9.46 20.83
CA LYS A 96 5.46 9.60 22.18
C LYS A 96 5.12 10.99 22.75
N GLU A 97 4.54 11.08 23.95
CA GLU A 97 4.70 12.29 24.75
C GLU A 97 6.18 12.43 25.12
N GLU A 98 6.78 13.60 24.87
CA GLU A 98 8.14 13.89 25.31
C GLU A 98 8.27 13.69 26.83
N GLY A 99 9.22 12.83 27.25
CA GLY A 99 9.64 12.74 28.66
C GLY A 99 9.07 11.59 29.51
N LYS A 100 8.32 10.62 28.97
CA LYS A 100 7.97 9.38 29.70
C LYS A 100 8.58 8.14 29.07
N SER A 101 9.40 7.42 29.86
CA SER A 101 9.96 6.12 29.54
C SER A 101 8.93 5.00 29.71
N ASN A 102 7.88 4.99 28.90
CA ASN A 102 7.07 3.78 28.71
C ASN A 102 7.22 3.37 27.25
N SER A 103 7.69 2.13 27.03
CA SER A 103 7.90 1.53 25.71
C SER A 103 6.72 1.85 24.78
N SER A 104 6.99 2.50 23.65
CA SER A 104 5.98 2.64 22.60
C SER A 104 5.41 1.25 22.29
N PRO A 105 4.08 1.07 22.23
CA PRO A 105 3.51 -0.21 21.85
C PRO A 105 4.11 -0.61 20.50
N SER A 106 4.57 -1.86 20.39
CA SER A 106 5.08 -2.37 19.11
C SER A 106 4.03 -2.12 18.01
N PRO A 107 4.44 -1.73 16.79
CA PRO A 107 3.52 -1.64 15.65
C PRO A 107 2.79 -2.97 15.34
N LEU A 108 3.30 -4.08 15.89
CA LEU A 108 2.77 -5.44 15.79
C LEU A 108 1.74 -5.75 16.87
N ALA A 109 1.63 -4.92 17.91
CA ALA A 109 0.67 -5.11 18.98
C ALA A 109 -0.77 -5.02 18.45
N ARG A 110 -1.67 -5.77 19.08
CA ARG A 110 -3.10 -5.75 18.73
C ARG A 110 -3.64 -4.33 18.83
N ARG A 111 -4.23 -3.87 17.73
CA ARG A 111 -4.83 -2.53 17.62
C ARG A 111 -6.17 -2.48 18.33
N LYS A 112 -6.36 -1.45 19.14
CA LYS A 112 -7.65 -1.11 19.75
C LYS A 112 -8.10 0.23 19.21
N LEU A 113 -9.34 0.33 18.74
CA LEU A 113 -9.97 1.59 18.37
C LEU A 113 -10.22 2.39 19.66
N ILE A 114 -9.47 3.47 19.86
CA ILE A 114 -9.57 4.33 21.05
C ILE A 114 -10.63 5.41 20.84
N GLU A 115 -10.60 6.04 19.68
CA GLU A 115 -11.58 7.06 19.29
C GLU A 115 -12.24 6.63 17.98
N ASN A 116 -13.51 6.22 18.08
CA ASN A 116 -14.37 6.04 16.92
C ASN A 116 -15.00 7.38 16.57
N SER A 117 -14.59 7.99 15.47
CA SER A 117 -15.12 9.29 15.06
C SER A 117 -16.56 9.21 14.57
N GLU A 118 -17.05 7.99 14.26
CA GLU A 118 -18.30 7.69 13.57
C GLU A 118 -18.45 8.35 12.18
N ARG A 119 -17.44 9.12 11.75
CA ARG A 119 -17.44 9.96 10.55
C ARG A 119 -16.23 9.73 9.67
N SER A 120 -15.43 8.70 9.95
CA SER A 120 -14.35 8.27 9.07
C SER A 120 -14.90 7.33 7.98
N PRO A 121 -14.67 7.63 6.69
CA PRO A 121 -14.96 6.70 5.60
C PRO A 121 -13.93 5.56 5.48
N ILE A 122 -12.88 5.57 6.32
CA ILE A 122 -11.74 4.66 6.18
C ILE A 122 -11.95 3.34 6.92
N ILE A 123 -11.57 2.25 6.24
CA ILE A 123 -11.38 0.90 6.80
C ILE A 123 -9.91 0.53 6.59
N ARG A 124 -9.18 0.24 7.66
CA ARG A 124 -7.76 -0.18 7.60
C ARG A 124 -7.68 -1.70 7.49
N PHE A 125 -7.19 -2.23 6.37
CA PHE A 125 -7.10 -3.66 6.12
C PHE A 125 -5.70 -4.20 6.44
N TYR A 126 -5.60 -5.01 7.48
CA TYR A 126 -4.34 -5.61 7.91
C TYR A 126 -4.25 -7.09 7.50
N TRP A 127 -3.06 -7.45 7.05
CA TRP A 127 -2.68 -8.80 6.66
C TRP A 127 -1.22 -9.07 7.04
N GLY A 128 -0.79 -10.33 6.95
CA GLY A 128 0.58 -10.71 7.25
C GLY A 128 0.83 -12.21 7.28
N TYR A 129 2.01 -12.58 7.77
CA TYR A 129 2.43 -13.97 7.96
C TYR A 129 2.23 -14.38 9.42
N SER A 130 1.61 -15.55 9.65
CA SER A 130 1.57 -16.20 10.97
C SER A 130 2.34 -17.50 10.90
N SER A 131 3.23 -17.73 11.87
CA SER A 131 3.98 -18.97 11.95
C SER A 131 3.10 -20.11 12.44
N VAL A 132 3.27 -21.29 11.85
CA VAL A 132 2.78 -22.53 12.45
C VAL A 132 3.53 -22.75 13.76
N ARG A 133 2.79 -23.13 14.80
CA ARG A 133 3.34 -23.37 16.13
C ARG A 133 4.45 -24.42 16.08
N GLY A 134 5.64 -24.07 16.57
CA GLY A 134 6.84 -24.92 16.54
C GLY A 134 7.67 -24.79 15.26
N GLU A 135 7.22 -24.02 14.27
CA GLU A 135 7.98 -23.72 13.04
C GLU A 135 8.55 -22.29 13.02
N GLU A 136 8.56 -21.58 14.16
CA GLU A 136 9.04 -20.18 14.24
C GLU A 136 10.50 -20.02 13.82
N ASP A 137 11.33 -21.05 14.02
CA ASP A 137 12.75 -21.06 13.65
C ASP A 137 12.99 -21.55 12.20
N LYS A 138 11.95 -21.94 11.46
CA LYS A 138 12.07 -22.49 10.09
C LYS A 138 12.58 -21.45 9.09
N TYR A 139 12.24 -20.18 9.32
CA TYR A 139 12.62 -19.06 8.48
C TYR A 139 13.25 -17.96 9.32
N ILE A 140 14.28 -17.30 8.77
CA ILE A 140 14.96 -16.18 9.44
C ILE A 140 14.21 -14.90 9.07
N ILE A 141 13.11 -14.65 9.77
CA ILE A 141 12.21 -13.53 9.52
C ILE A 141 11.80 -12.87 10.85
N PRO A 142 11.44 -11.58 10.85
CA PRO A 142 10.92 -10.94 12.05
C PRO A 142 9.62 -11.62 12.52
N LEU A 143 9.45 -11.77 13.83
CA LEU A 143 8.28 -12.40 14.44
C LEU A 143 8.03 -11.79 15.81
N ALA A 144 6.78 -11.35 16.05
CA ALA A 144 6.34 -10.87 17.36
C ALA A 144 4.98 -11.46 17.73
N ASN A 145 4.69 -11.51 19.03
CA ASN A 145 3.36 -11.90 19.50
C ASN A 145 2.35 -10.75 19.45
N ALA A 146 1.11 -11.03 19.84
CA ALA A 146 0.02 -10.04 19.85
C ALA A 146 0.23 -8.86 20.80
N ASP A 147 1.13 -8.97 21.77
CA ASP A 147 1.52 -7.89 22.69
C ASP A 147 2.73 -7.11 22.16
N GLY A 148 3.33 -7.55 21.06
CA GLY A 148 4.48 -6.91 20.44
C GLY A 148 5.84 -7.36 20.93
N GLU A 149 5.91 -8.45 21.72
CA GLU A 149 7.17 -9.02 22.19
C GLU A 149 7.86 -9.79 21.05
N ASP A 150 9.12 -9.46 20.77
CA ASP A 150 9.92 -10.08 19.71
C ASP A 150 10.38 -11.50 20.10
N TYR A 151 10.10 -12.46 19.23
CA TYR A 151 10.45 -13.88 19.43
C TYR A 151 11.96 -14.11 19.59
N HIS A 152 12.76 -13.45 18.75
CA HIS A 152 14.20 -13.64 18.69
C HIS A 152 14.91 -12.96 19.85
N GLU A 153 14.40 -11.82 20.33
CA GLU A 153 14.86 -11.17 21.55
C GLU A 153 14.61 -12.04 22.79
N MET A 154 13.42 -12.62 22.91
CA MET A 154 13.12 -13.53 24.02
C MET A 154 14.05 -14.75 24.02
N LYS A 155 14.34 -15.30 22.85
CA LYS A 155 15.30 -16.41 22.69
C LYS A 155 16.72 -16.00 23.05
N ARG A 156 17.16 -14.83 22.60
CA ARG A 156 18.50 -14.27 22.88
C ARG A 156 18.71 -14.00 24.37
N THR A 157 17.69 -13.51 25.06
CA THR A 157 17.73 -13.21 26.51
C THR A 157 17.60 -14.45 27.40
N GLY A 158 17.46 -15.65 26.80
CA GLY A 158 17.50 -16.92 27.52
C GLY A 158 16.15 -17.36 28.10
N ILE A 159 15.03 -16.78 27.64
CA ILE A 159 13.70 -17.31 28.00
C ILE A 159 13.57 -18.72 27.42
N LYS A 160 13.05 -19.65 28.22
CA LYS A 160 12.89 -21.05 27.80
C LYS A 160 11.91 -21.15 26.64
N GLN A 161 12.21 -22.02 25.68
CA GLN A 161 11.38 -22.22 24.48
C GLN A 161 9.92 -22.52 24.82
N ASP A 162 9.65 -23.34 25.84
CA ASP A 162 8.27 -23.66 26.26
C ASP A 162 7.49 -22.44 26.74
N ASP A 163 8.17 -21.46 27.35
CA ASP A 163 7.53 -20.25 27.85
C ASP A 163 7.34 -19.22 26.73
N ILE A 164 8.27 -19.16 25.77
CA ILE A 164 8.12 -18.42 24.50
C ILE A 164 6.89 -18.95 23.76
N GLN A 165 6.80 -20.26 23.53
CA GLN A 165 5.70 -20.89 22.80
C GLN A 165 4.32 -20.66 23.42
N LYS A 166 4.22 -20.48 24.75
CA LYS A 166 2.95 -20.13 25.44
C LYS A 166 2.50 -18.69 25.18
N LYS A 167 3.42 -17.80 24.81
CA LYS A 167 3.17 -16.39 24.51
C LYS A 167 2.78 -16.14 23.05
N GLY A 168 2.79 -17.17 22.20
CA GLY A 168 2.34 -17.07 20.81
C GLY A 168 0.82 -16.77 20.69
N PRO A 169 0.30 -16.63 19.47
CA PRO A 169 0.96 -16.89 18.19
C PRO A 169 1.99 -15.82 17.81
N TYR A 170 2.91 -16.18 16.91
CA TYR A 170 3.95 -15.29 16.39
C TYR A 170 3.66 -14.91 14.95
N ILE A 171 3.62 -13.60 14.71
CA ILE A 171 3.17 -13.00 13.46
C ILE A 171 4.13 -11.93 12.96
N TRP A 172 3.98 -11.60 11.68
CA TRP A 172 4.66 -10.46 11.04
C TRP A 172 3.73 -9.73 10.08
N GLY A 173 3.57 -8.42 10.29
CA GLY A 173 2.74 -7.56 9.45
C GLY A 173 3.24 -7.53 8.00
N GLY A 174 2.35 -7.77 7.04
CA GLY A 174 2.67 -7.81 5.62
C GLY A 174 3.52 -9.01 5.19
N GLY A 175 4.03 -9.80 6.14
CA GLY A 175 4.98 -10.87 5.87
C GLY A 175 6.37 -10.37 5.48
N PRO A 176 7.34 -11.30 5.34
CA PRO A 176 8.74 -10.97 5.16
C PRO A 176 9.02 -10.19 3.87
N PHE A 177 9.90 -9.18 3.97
CA PHE A 177 10.24 -8.27 2.86
C PHE A 177 10.67 -9.02 1.59
N GLN A 178 11.60 -9.96 1.74
CA GLN A 178 12.16 -10.72 0.63
C GLN A 178 11.15 -11.63 -0.08
N ASN A 179 9.99 -11.88 0.54
CA ASN A 179 8.96 -12.74 -0.03
C ASN A 179 7.98 -12.03 -0.96
N GLY A 180 8.19 -10.73 -1.20
CA GLY A 180 7.44 -9.99 -2.21
C GLY A 180 7.53 -10.63 -3.60
N THR A 181 6.51 -10.41 -4.42
CA THR A 181 6.46 -10.88 -5.82
C THR A 181 5.95 -9.82 -6.78
N ASN A 182 6.23 -9.98 -8.07
CA ASN A 182 5.89 -9.04 -9.13
C ASN A 182 4.86 -9.57 -10.14
N ASN A 183 4.28 -10.75 -9.88
CA ASN A 183 3.21 -11.34 -10.69
C ASN A 183 2.14 -11.96 -9.78
N LEU A 184 0.89 -12.04 -10.27
CA LEU A 184 -0.21 -12.51 -9.43
C LEU A 184 -0.21 -14.02 -9.22
N HIS A 185 0.28 -14.81 -10.17
CA HIS A 185 0.32 -16.27 -10.05
C HIS A 185 1.11 -16.73 -8.81
N SER A 186 2.22 -16.05 -8.51
CA SER A 186 3.05 -16.32 -7.34
C SER A 186 2.31 -16.21 -5.99
N LEU A 187 1.17 -15.52 -5.89
CA LEU A 187 0.40 -15.43 -4.62
C LEU A 187 -0.22 -16.79 -4.21
N TRP A 188 -0.30 -17.73 -5.14
CA TRP A 188 -0.76 -19.10 -4.89
C TRP A 188 0.38 -20.11 -4.77
N SER A 189 1.64 -19.64 -4.78
CA SER A 189 2.80 -20.52 -4.80
C SER A 189 2.96 -21.33 -3.51
N ASP A 190 3.32 -22.60 -3.68
CA ASP A 190 3.82 -23.50 -2.64
C ASP A 190 5.25 -23.14 -2.17
N TYR A 191 5.88 -22.17 -2.81
CA TYR A 191 7.26 -21.74 -2.57
C TYR A 191 7.30 -20.27 -2.15
N GLY A 192 8.32 -19.93 -1.37
CA GLY A 192 8.69 -18.55 -1.05
C GLY A 192 9.95 -18.13 -1.80
N PHE A 193 10.55 -17.03 -1.37
CA PHE A 193 11.90 -16.64 -1.79
C PHE A 193 12.95 -17.69 -1.40
N ASP A 194 13.85 -18.02 -2.34
CA ASP A 194 15.00 -18.89 -2.14
C ASP A 194 16.28 -18.04 -2.11
N GLU A 195 17.08 -18.18 -1.05
CA GLU A 195 18.32 -17.43 -0.89
C GLU A 195 19.45 -17.91 -1.82
N ASN A 196 19.34 -19.12 -2.38
CA ASN A 196 20.37 -19.71 -3.21
C ASN A 196 20.32 -19.15 -4.63
N LEU A 197 21.43 -18.56 -5.06
CA LEU A 197 21.64 -18.07 -6.42
C LEU A 197 21.53 -19.24 -7.41
N ALA A 198 20.53 -19.19 -8.29
CA ALA A 198 20.28 -20.20 -9.32
C ALA A 198 20.08 -21.63 -8.75
N GLY A 199 19.60 -21.75 -7.51
CA GLY A 199 19.43 -23.05 -6.84
C GLY A 199 20.74 -23.74 -6.45
N ILE A 200 21.89 -23.05 -6.55
CA ILE A 200 23.19 -23.58 -6.14
C ILE A 200 23.34 -23.39 -4.63
N SER A 201 23.20 -24.49 -3.88
CA SER A 201 23.34 -24.50 -2.42
C SER A 201 24.68 -23.89 -1.98
N GLY A 202 24.62 -22.83 -1.16
CA GLY A 202 25.79 -22.13 -0.61
C GLY A 202 26.24 -20.89 -1.38
N ALA A 203 25.77 -20.68 -2.61
CA ALA A 203 25.94 -19.41 -3.32
C ALA A 203 24.79 -18.47 -2.95
N LYS A 204 24.91 -17.69 -1.87
CA LYS A 204 23.80 -16.87 -1.37
C LYS A 204 23.64 -15.55 -2.14
N LEU A 205 22.40 -15.20 -2.52
CA LEU A 205 22.02 -13.88 -3.06
C LEU A 205 22.40 -12.74 -2.11
N GLN A 206 22.38 -12.99 -0.79
CA GLN A 206 22.81 -12.03 0.22
C GLN A 206 24.26 -11.54 0.03
N TYR A 207 25.15 -12.34 -0.58
CA TYR A 207 26.54 -11.93 -0.85
C TYR A 207 26.65 -10.89 -1.97
N LEU A 208 25.63 -10.79 -2.83
CA LEU A 208 25.52 -9.81 -3.90
C LEU A 208 24.61 -8.64 -3.52
N ASN A 209 24.04 -8.65 -2.30
CA ASN A 209 23.13 -7.62 -1.85
C ASN A 209 23.89 -6.37 -1.41
N GLU A 210 23.64 -5.27 -2.12
CA GLU A 210 24.23 -3.95 -1.86
C GLU A 210 23.56 -3.25 -0.66
N ASP A 211 22.32 -3.62 -0.33
CA ASP A 211 21.51 -3.06 0.76
C ASP A 211 21.64 -3.92 2.02
N LYS A 212 22.60 -3.58 2.88
CA LYS A 212 22.95 -4.36 4.08
C LYS A 212 21.89 -4.37 5.18
N ASP A 213 20.89 -3.49 5.07
CA ASP A 213 19.72 -3.42 5.94
C ASP A 213 18.59 -4.37 5.49
N ARG A 214 18.67 -4.91 4.28
CA ARG A 214 17.67 -5.85 3.72
C ARG A 214 18.18 -7.29 3.79
N LEU A 215 17.72 -8.05 4.78
CA LEU A 215 18.14 -9.44 4.92
C LEU A 215 17.42 -10.35 3.89
N LEU A 216 18.18 -11.00 3.02
CA LEU A 216 17.71 -11.93 1.99
C LEU A 216 17.97 -13.38 2.41
N THR A 217 16.97 -13.98 3.07
CA THR A 217 16.97 -15.38 3.55
C THR A 217 15.75 -16.12 3.04
N ASN A 218 15.76 -17.47 3.10
CA ASN A 218 14.61 -18.27 2.70
C ASN A 218 13.30 -17.80 3.37
N ALA A 219 12.23 -17.75 2.60
CA ALA A 219 10.93 -17.27 3.04
C ALA A 219 9.83 -18.34 2.95
N PRO A 220 8.73 -18.20 3.71
CA PRO A 220 7.61 -19.14 3.68
C PRO A 220 6.87 -19.15 2.32
N PRO A 221 6.11 -20.23 2.03
CA PRO A 221 5.19 -20.27 0.89
C PRO A 221 4.26 -19.06 0.84
N ARG A 222 3.97 -18.56 -0.36
CA ARG A 222 3.21 -17.31 -0.55
C ARG A 222 1.70 -17.45 -0.41
N LYS A 223 1.16 -18.61 -0.03
CA LYS A 223 -0.30 -18.82 0.11
C LYS A 223 -0.99 -17.89 1.12
N TYR A 224 -0.26 -17.31 2.07
CA TYR A 224 -0.84 -16.28 2.95
C TYR A 224 -1.22 -14.99 2.21
N TYR A 225 -0.63 -14.72 1.04
CA TYR A 225 -1.06 -13.62 0.18
C TYR A 225 -2.42 -13.93 -0.45
N SER A 226 -2.61 -15.12 -1.03
CA SER A 226 -3.92 -15.50 -1.58
C SER A 226 -5.00 -15.56 -0.49
N HIS A 227 -4.67 -15.97 0.73
CA HIS A 227 -5.53 -15.86 1.91
C HIS A 227 -5.94 -14.42 2.22
N ALA A 228 -4.96 -13.50 2.30
CA ALA A 228 -5.25 -12.08 2.50
C ALA A 228 -6.11 -11.49 1.36
N ALA A 229 -5.84 -11.87 0.11
CA ALA A 229 -6.64 -11.44 -1.04
C ALA A 229 -8.09 -11.94 -0.97
N LYS A 230 -8.30 -13.19 -0.51
CA LYS A 230 -9.64 -13.73 -0.30
C LYS A 230 -10.38 -12.99 0.81
N ARG A 231 -9.73 -12.68 1.92
CA ARG A 231 -10.31 -11.87 3.00
C ARG A 231 -10.75 -10.48 2.52
N LEU A 232 -9.92 -9.82 1.71
CA LEU A 232 -10.26 -8.52 1.13
C LEU A 232 -11.43 -8.64 0.13
N ALA A 233 -11.46 -9.69 -0.69
CA ALA A 233 -12.56 -9.98 -1.60
C ALA A 233 -13.88 -10.22 -0.85
N ASP A 234 -13.84 -11.00 0.24
CA ASP A 234 -15.00 -11.26 1.08
C ASP A 234 -15.52 -10.02 1.80
N LEU A 235 -14.61 -9.14 2.24
CA LEU A 235 -14.98 -7.85 2.82
C LEU A 235 -15.71 -6.97 1.80
N LEU A 236 -15.23 -6.93 0.56
CA LEU A 236 -15.88 -6.21 -0.53
C LEU A 236 -17.26 -6.81 -0.87
N ASP A 237 -17.34 -8.13 -1.02
CA ASP A 237 -18.59 -8.82 -1.31
C ASP A 237 -19.61 -8.65 -0.16
N LEU A 238 -19.17 -8.66 1.10
CA LEU A 238 -20.02 -8.40 2.26
C LEU A 238 -20.66 -7.00 2.22
N ILE A 239 -19.88 -5.97 1.85
CA ILE A 239 -20.42 -4.61 1.65
C ILE A 239 -21.48 -4.63 0.55
N ARG A 240 -21.18 -5.25 -0.60
CA ARG A 240 -22.07 -5.30 -1.77
C ARG A 240 -23.34 -6.11 -1.54
N ASP A 241 -23.26 -7.17 -0.76
CA ASP A 241 -24.40 -8.03 -0.47
C ASP A 241 -25.38 -7.34 0.50
N LYS A 242 -24.87 -6.54 1.45
CA LYS A 242 -25.71 -5.80 2.41
C LYS A 242 -26.19 -4.45 1.87
N TYR A 243 -25.29 -3.68 1.28
CA TYR A 243 -25.52 -2.34 0.73
C TYR A 243 -25.04 -2.27 -0.72
N PRO A 244 -25.84 -2.78 -1.68
CA PRO A 244 -25.40 -2.93 -3.07
C PRO A 244 -25.05 -1.61 -3.76
N ASN A 245 -25.66 -0.50 -3.35
CA ASN A 245 -25.48 0.82 -3.93
C ASN A 245 -24.28 1.58 -3.32
N ASP A 246 -23.67 1.08 -2.24
CA ASP A 246 -22.60 1.80 -1.54
C ASP A 246 -21.35 1.91 -2.40
N THR A 247 -20.77 3.10 -2.48
CA THR A 247 -19.51 3.31 -3.18
C THR A 247 -18.35 2.74 -2.36
N VAL A 248 -17.50 1.92 -2.96
CA VAL A 248 -16.34 1.28 -2.30
C VAL A 248 -15.08 1.47 -3.12
N SER A 249 -14.04 2.04 -2.50
CA SER A 249 -12.70 2.22 -3.08
C SER A 249 -11.65 1.43 -2.32
N ILE A 250 -10.61 0.99 -3.02
CA ILE A 250 -9.44 0.35 -2.42
C ILE A 250 -8.21 1.19 -2.75
N ILE A 251 -7.52 1.71 -1.74
CA ILE A 251 -6.20 2.35 -1.87
C ILE A 251 -5.16 1.40 -1.32
N SER A 252 -4.24 0.96 -2.18
CA SER A 252 -3.28 -0.07 -1.86
C SER A 252 -1.86 0.36 -2.19
N HIS A 253 -0.89 -0.10 -1.39
CA HIS A 253 0.51 0.26 -1.53
C HIS A 253 1.40 -0.98 -1.58
N SER A 254 2.46 -0.93 -2.40
CA SER A 254 3.48 -1.98 -2.50
C SER A 254 2.85 -3.37 -2.73
N GLN A 255 3.25 -4.41 -2.02
CA GLN A 255 2.65 -5.75 -2.13
C GLN A 255 1.15 -5.79 -1.80
N GLY A 256 0.63 -4.80 -1.06
CA GLY A 256 -0.81 -4.61 -0.87
C GLY A 256 -1.56 -4.38 -2.19
N THR A 257 -0.89 -3.87 -3.23
CA THR A 257 -1.47 -3.76 -4.57
C THR A 257 -1.66 -5.14 -5.21
N MET A 258 -0.75 -6.09 -4.96
CA MET A 258 -0.86 -7.46 -5.44
C MET A 258 -2.03 -8.17 -4.76
N ILE A 259 -2.17 -7.98 -3.45
CA ILE A 259 -3.33 -8.44 -2.67
C ILE A 259 -4.63 -7.85 -3.25
N SER A 260 -4.64 -6.56 -3.55
CA SER A 260 -5.83 -5.87 -4.05
C SER A 260 -6.21 -6.31 -5.46
N LEU A 261 -5.24 -6.45 -6.37
CA LEU A 261 -5.45 -6.98 -7.72
C LEU A 261 -6.00 -8.42 -7.67
N ALA A 262 -5.43 -9.28 -6.81
CA ALA A 262 -5.91 -10.64 -6.60
C ALA A 262 -7.31 -10.67 -5.95
N ALA A 263 -7.59 -9.76 -5.01
CA ALA A 263 -8.91 -9.62 -4.40
C ALA A 263 -9.97 -9.23 -5.44
N VAL A 264 -9.65 -8.32 -6.36
CA VAL A 264 -10.54 -8.01 -7.50
C VAL A 264 -10.78 -9.24 -8.35
N ALA A 265 -9.76 -10.07 -8.58
CA ALA A 265 -9.94 -11.31 -9.34
C ALA A 265 -10.88 -12.31 -8.64
N LEU A 266 -10.80 -12.41 -7.30
CA LEU A 266 -11.60 -13.32 -6.47
C LEU A 266 -13.03 -12.83 -6.21
N ALA A 267 -13.25 -11.53 -6.00
CA ALA A 267 -14.55 -10.97 -5.61
C ALA A 267 -15.63 -11.15 -6.69
N LYS A 268 -16.91 -11.12 -6.33
CA LYS A 268 -18.02 -11.19 -7.31
C LYS A 268 -18.00 -9.98 -8.25
N LYS A 269 -17.73 -8.78 -7.71
CA LYS A 269 -17.60 -7.51 -8.44
C LYS A 269 -16.32 -6.78 -8.01
N GLY A 270 -15.77 -5.96 -8.89
CA GLY A 270 -14.66 -5.07 -8.53
C GLY A 270 -15.10 -3.94 -7.60
N PRO A 271 -14.16 -3.25 -6.93
CA PRO A 271 -14.45 -1.96 -6.28
C PRO A 271 -14.86 -0.94 -7.35
N ASP A 272 -15.45 0.17 -6.93
CA ASP A 272 -15.76 1.27 -7.83
C ASP A 272 -14.49 1.96 -8.32
N THR A 273 -13.47 2.05 -7.47
CA THR A 273 -12.15 2.54 -7.87
C THR A 273 -11.04 1.79 -7.15
N LEU A 274 -10.00 1.43 -7.89
CA LEU A 274 -8.78 0.82 -7.35
C LEU A 274 -7.59 1.76 -7.55
N PHE A 275 -6.82 2.00 -6.49
CA PHE A 275 -5.57 2.74 -6.52
C PHE A 275 -4.43 1.80 -6.16
N ILE A 276 -3.43 1.72 -7.04
CA ILE A 276 -2.21 0.95 -6.82
C ILE A 276 -1.00 1.88 -6.75
N LEU A 277 -0.47 2.09 -5.55
CA LEU A 277 0.65 2.97 -5.23
C LEU A 277 1.93 2.15 -5.14
N ASN A 278 2.99 2.54 -5.83
CA ASN A 278 4.29 1.86 -5.79
C ASN A 278 4.15 0.34 -6.04
N SER A 279 3.28 -0.05 -6.97
CA SER A 279 2.95 -1.45 -7.23
C SER A 279 4.17 -2.24 -7.71
N PRO A 280 4.51 -3.39 -7.11
CA PRO A 280 5.59 -4.28 -7.57
C PRO A 280 5.20 -5.08 -8.82
N TYR A 281 3.94 -5.00 -9.29
CA TYR A 281 3.53 -5.65 -10.52
C TYR A 281 4.43 -5.22 -11.69
N ALA A 282 5.06 -6.18 -12.35
CA ALA A 282 5.96 -5.91 -13.46
C ALA A 282 5.34 -6.37 -14.78
N MET A 283 5.55 -5.59 -15.85
CA MET A 283 5.11 -5.96 -17.20
C MET A 283 6.06 -6.94 -17.89
N HIS A 284 7.28 -7.10 -17.37
CA HIS A 284 8.30 -7.99 -17.91
C HIS A 284 8.98 -8.78 -16.80
N ASN A 285 9.56 -9.93 -17.15
CA ASN A 285 10.48 -10.61 -16.25
C ASN A 285 11.84 -9.91 -16.31
N SER A 286 12.43 -9.62 -15.16
CA SER A 286 13.84 -9.27 -15.08
C SER A 286 14.70 -10.48 -15.43
N GLN A 287 15.85 -10.24 -16.08
CA GLN A 287 16.87 -11.27 -16.34
C GLN A 287 17.35 -11.92 -15.03
N LEU A 288 17.35 -11.18 -13.91
CA LEU A 288 17.74 -11.71 -12.60
C LEU A 288 16.66 -12.58 -11.95
N ASN A 289 15.38 -12.43 -12.32
CA ASN A 289 14.29 -13.25 -11.77
C ASN A 289 14.36 -14.70 -12.23
N GLU A 290 15.10 -14.99 -13.31
CA GLU A 290 15.37 -16.35 -13.75
C GLU A 290 16.20 -17.16 -12.74
N LEU A 291 16.83 -16.50 -11.76
CA LEU A 291 17.73 -17.13 -10.79
C LEU A 291 17.07 -17.42 -9.45
N SER A 292 15.93 -16.79 -9.13
CA SER A 292 15.28 -16.85 -7.81
C SER A 292 13.80 -17.24 -7.84
N ILE A 293 13.16 -17.29 -9.02
CA ILE A 293 11.75 -17.61 -9.17
C ILE A 293 11.59 -18.97 -9.89
N PRO A 294 10.70 -19.87 -9.40
CA PRO A 294 10.39 -21.13 -10.07
C PRO A 294 9.96 -20.93 -11.52
N GLN A 295 10.35 -21.84 -12.42
CA GLN A 295 10.08 -21.71 -13.86
C GLN A 295 8.59 -21.51 -14.19
N LYS A 296 7.69 -22.18 -13.45
CA LYS A 296 6.23 -22.07 -13.60
C LYS A 296 5.67 -20.69 -13.21
N GLU A 297 6.42 -19.90 -12.47
CA GLU A 297 6.05 -18.55 -12.04
C GLU A 297 6.64 -17.45 -12.94
N ARG A 298 7.39 -17.82 -13.99
CA ARG A 298 7.96 -16.88 -14.96
C ARG A 298 6.93 -16.52 -16.03
N ILE A 299 5.88 -15.83 -15.60
CA ILE A 299 4.76 -15.42 -16.46
C ILE A 299 5.26 -14.51 -17.58
N SER A 300 4.83 -14.78 -18.81
CA SER A 300 5.17 -14.01 -20.02
C SER A 300 4.72 -12.54 -19.91
N PRO A 301 5.38 -11.61 -20.64
CA PRO A 301 4.86 -10.26 -20.82
C PRO A 301 3.41 -10.22 -21.29
N SER A 302 3.02 -11.01 -22.30
CA SER A 302 1.61 -11.09 -22.74
C SER A 302 0.68 -11.59 -21.62
N GLY A 303 1.10 -12.60 -20.86
CA GLY A 303 0.33 -13.14 -19.74
C GLY A 303 0.11 -12.12 -18.63
N ARG A 304 1.16 -11.34 -18.30
CA ARG A 304 1.09 -10.21 -17.35
C ARG A 304 0.19 -9.10 -17.88
N GLU A 305 0.30 -8.74 -19.15
CA GLU A 305 -0.59 -7.75 -19.76
C GLU A 305 -2.05 -8.20 -19.74
N ASN A 306 -2.34 -9.44 -20.16
CA ASN A 306 -3.68 -10.02 -20.18
C ASN A 306 -4.31 -10.05 -18.79
N THR A 307 -3.54 -10.42 -17.77
CA THR A 307 -4.00 -10.45 -16.37
C THR A 307 -4.40 -9.04 -15.92
N LEU A 308 -3.52 -8.05 -16.10
CA LEU A 308 -3.80 -6.66 -15.70
C LEU A 308 -4.99 -6.09 -16.49
N SER A 309 -5.05 -6.36 -17.80
CA SER A 309 -6.14 -5.98 -18.69
C SER A 309 -7.49 -6.52 -18.19
N SER A 310 -7.55 -7.81 -17.83
CA SER A 310 -8.77 -8.47 -17.35
C SER A 310 -9.26 -7.91 -16.02
N ILE A 311 -8.33 -7.51 -15.14
CA ILE A 311 -8.67 -6.88 -13.85
C ILE A 311 -9.23 -5.48 -14.08
N ILE A 312 -8.59 -4.67 -14.93
CA ILE A 312 -9.08 -3.34 -15.29
C ILE A 312 -10.46 -3.44 -15.94
N GLU A 313 -10.69 -4.39 -16.84
CA GLU A 313 -12.02 -4.66 -17.43
C GLU A 313 -13.08 -4.99 -16.39
N LYS A 314 -12.74 -5.76 -15.35
CA LYS A 314 -13.68 -6.10 -14.28
C LYS A 314 -14.05 -4.87 -13.44
N ILE A 315 -13.12 -3.98 -13.19
CA ILE A 315 -13.35 -2.71 -12.49
C ILE A 315 -14.18 -1.77 -13.38
N ALA A 316 -13.84 -1.65 -14.67
CA ALA A 316 -14.53 -0.80 -15.63
C ALA A 316 -16.03 -1.08 -15.76
N LYS A 317 -16.49 -2.31 -15.42
CA LYS A 317 -17.92 -2.64 -15.33
C LYS A 317 -18.68 -1.81 -14.28
N GLN A 318 -17.99 -1.16 -13.34
CA GLN A 318 -18.60 -0.28 -12.34
C GLN A 318 -18.76 1.17 -12.83
N SER A 319 -18.35 1.53 -14.05
CA SER A 319 -18.41 2.93 -14.55
C SER A 319 -19.81 3.55 -14.58
N THR A 320 -20.87 2.73 -14.58
CA THR A 320 -22.26 3.21 -14.54
C THR A 320 -22.91 2.98 -13.18
N HIS A 321 -22.16 2.58 -12.16
CA HIS A 321 -22.74 2.19 -10.88
C HIS A 321 -23.55 3.34 -10.25
N LEU A 322 -22.95 4.51 -10.05
CA LEU A 322 -23.65 5.67 -9.48
C LEU A 322 -24.80 6.16 -10.38
N SER A 323 -24.56 6.30 -11.68
CA SER A 323 -25.56 6.80 -12.64
C SER A 323 -26.75 5.84 -12.80
N SER A 324 -26.56 4.54 -12.62
CA SER A 324 -27.64 3.54 -12.66
C SER A 324 -28.60 3.61 -11.46
N VAL A 325 -28.10 4.05 -10.29
CA VAL A 325 -28.91 4.32 -9.09
C VAL A 325 -29.62 5.68 -9.24
N GLY A 326 -28.93 6.65 -9.85
CA GLY A 326 -29.40 8.02 -10.05
C GLY A 326 -29.12 8.93 -8.85
N TYR A 327 -29.29 10.23 -9.04
CA TYR A 327 -28.83 11.24 -8.07
C TYR A 327 -29.90 11.69 -7.05
N LYS A 328 -31.11 11.15 -7.14
CA LYS A 328 -32.21 11.54 -6.26
C LYS A 328 -31.98 10.97 -4.85
N GLY A 329 -31.70 11.86 -3.90
CA GLY A 329 -31.41 11.46 -2.51
C GLY A 329 -29.92 11.27 -2.23
N LEU A 330 -29.05 11.49 -3.22
CA LEU A 330 -27.60 11.56 -3.01
C LEU A 330 -27.29 12.82 -2.18
N CYS A 331 -27.01 12.62 -0.90
CA CYS A 331 -26.62 13.68 0.03
C CYS A 331 -25.25 13.33 0.63
N VAL A 332 -24.19 13.91 0.09
CA VAL A 332 -22.79 13.62 0.47
C VAL A 332 -22.00 14.89 0.81
N GLY A 333 -22.49 16.03 0.37
CA GLY A 333 -21.81 17.31 0.47
C GLY A 333 -22.50 18.38 -0.36
N LYS A 334 -21.85 19.54 -0.47
CA LYS A 334 -22.34 20.69 -1.20
C LYS A 334 -21.21 21.42 -1.93
N PHE A 335 -21.58 22.15 -2.97
CA PHE A 335 -20.70 23.12 -3.60
C PHE A 335 -20.66 24.43 -2.82
N THR A 336 -19.77 25.33 -3.23
CA THR A 336 -19.63 26.65 -2.59
C THR A 336 -20.83 27.57 -2.80
N ASP A 337 -21.63 27.35 -3.84
CA ASP A 337 -22.93 28.01 -4.04
C ASP A 337 -24.06 27.46 -3.15
N LYS A 338 -23.74 26.48 -2.29
CA LYS A 338 -24.63 25.77 -1.36
C LYS A 338 -25.61 24.79 -2.02
N THR A 339 -25.48 24.52 -3.32
CA THR A 339 -26.22 23.42 -3.96
C THR A 339 -25.61 22.07 -3.59
N ASN A 340 -26.41 21.00 -3.69
CA ASN A 340 -25.94 19.64 -3.39
C ASN A 340 -24.83 19.23 -4.37
N TRP A 341 -23.83 18.51 -3.85
CA TRP A 341 -22.80 17.91 -4.66
C TRP A 341 -23.41 16.94 -5.68
N LYS A 342 -22.89 16.94 -6.90
CA LYS A 342 -23.26 16.02 -7.99
C LYS A 342 -22.07 15.80 -8.93
N PRO A 343 -21.95 14.65 -9.60
CA PRO A 343 -20.77 14.30 -10.38
C PRO A 343 -20.54 15.21 -11.60
N GLU A 344 -21.52 15.95 -12.09
CA GLU A 344 -21.36 16.89 -13.22
C GLU A 344 -21.40 18.36 -12.80
N GLY A 345 -21.28 18.65 -11.51
CA GLY A 345 -21.27 20.02 -11.02
C GLY A 345 -19.93 20.74 -11.20
N GLU A 346 -19.99 22.07 -11.21
CA GLU A 346 -18.79 22.91 -11.13
C GLU A 346 -18.65 23.38 -9.68
N ASN A 347 -17.51 23.08 -9.06
CA ASN A 347 -17.20 23.56 -7.72
C ASN A 347 -16.10 24.63 -7.79
N VAL A 348 -16.21 25.65 -6.95
CA VAL A 348 -15.16 26.68 -6.81
C VAL A 348 -14.49 26.47 -5.47
N ILE A 349 -13.28 25.94 -5.48
CA ILE A 349 -12.48 25.71 -4.26
C ILE A 349 -11.30 26.68 -4.30
N ARG A 350 -10.76 27.07 -3.13
CA ARG A 350 -9.75 28.14 -2.88
C ARG A 350 -8.78 28.52 -4.02
N ALA A 351 -8.32 27.56 -4.84
CA ALA A 351 -7.35 27.73 -5.93
C ALA A 351 -7.93 27.76 -7.37
N GLY A 352 -9.23 27.50 -7.59
CA GLY A 352 -9.84 27.56 -8.92
C GLY A 352 -11.21 26.88 -9.06
N LYS A 353 -11.79 26.99 -10.27
CA LYS A 353 -12.97 26.24 -10.69
C LYS A 353 -12.56 24.82 -11.09
N ILE A 354 -13.26 23.81 -10.59
CA ILE A 354 -13.12 22.43 -11.04
C ILE A 354 -14.46 21.87 -11.49
N GLN A 355 -14.44 21.17 -12.61
CA GLN A 355 -15.51 20.30 -13.02
C GLN A 355 -15.39 18.99 -12.22
N GLU A 356 -16.40 18.70 -11.38
CA GLU A 356 -16.52 17.40 -10.73
C GLU A 356 -16.71 16.30 -11.78
N ARG A 357 -16.52 15.06 -11.31
CA ARG A 357 -16.56 13.88 -12.17
C ARG A 357 -17.01 12.65 -11.41
N ASP A 358 -17.59 11.72 -12.16
CA ASP A 358 -17.80 10.36 -11.71
C ASP A 358 -16.50 9.55 -11.94
N ASN A 359 -15.86 9.12 -10.84
CA ASN A 359 -14.65 8.30 -10.88
C ASN A 359 -14.93 6.79 -10.76
N HIS A 360 -16.19 6.36 -10.79
CA HIS A 360 -16.53 4.94 -10.75
C HIS A 360 -15.99 4.19 -11.99
N GLY A 361 -15.61 2.93 -11.80
CA GLY A 361 -14.99 2.04 -12.78
C GLY A 361 -13.56 2.43 -13.18
N ARG A 362 -12.84 3.21 -12.38
CA ARG A 362 -11.47 3.65 -12.67
C ARG A 362 -10.41 2.86 -11.90
N THR A 363 -9.26 2.68 -12.52
CA THR A 363 -8.03 2.15 -11.92
C THR A 363 -6.94 3.21 -12.03
N TYR A 364 -6.29 3.53 -10.93
CA TYR A 364 -5.22 4.52 -10.84
C TYR A 364 -3.88 3.85 -10.52
N ILE A 365 -2.88 4.10 -11.37
CA ILE A 365 -1.48 3.74 -11.14
C ILE A 365 -0.76 4.99 -10.63
N TYR A 366 -0.35 4.98 -9.37
CA TYR A 366 0.51 6.02 -8.81
C TYR A 366 1.92 5.47 -8.65
N PHE A 367 2.88 6.16 -9.25
CA PHE A 367 4.26 5.70 -9.32
C PHE A 367 5.25 6.81 -8.97
N CYS A 368 6.43 6.40 -8.52
CA CYS A 368 7.48 7.28 -8.04
C CYS A 368 8.82 6.87 -8.67
N PRO A 369 9.46 7.73 -9.50
CA PRO A 369 10.78 7.45 -10.08
C PRO A 369 11.90 7.27 -9.04
N HIS A 370 11.70 7.83 -7.84
CA HIS A 370 12.67 7.77 -6.73
C HIS A 370 12.55 6.50 -5.89
N ASP A 371 11.50 5.70 -6.13
CA ASP A 371 11.30 4.45 -5.41
C ASP A 371 12.38 3.42 -5.77
N ARG A 372 13.40 3.33 -4.92
CA ARG A 372 14.53 2.43 -5.13
C ARG A 372 14.09 0.97 -5.06
N VAL A 373 13.18 0.60 -4.17
CA VAL A 373 12.74 -0.80 -4.07
C VAL A 373 12.14 -1.24 -5.41
N MET A 374 11.20 -0.47 -5.93
CA MET A 374 10.50 -0.78 -7.18
C MET A 374 11.38 -0.59 -8.43
N GLY A 375 12.35 0.32 -8.37
CA GLY A 375 13.29 0.62 -9.47
C GLY A 375 14.46 -0.36 -9.59
N SER A 376 14.70 -1.20 -8.58
CA SER A 376 15.73 -2.23 -8.62
C SER A 376 15.55 -3.18 -9.82
N LEU A 377 16.67 -3.63 -10.40
CA LEU A 377 16.68 -4.47 -11.60
C LEU A 377 15.82 -5.75 -11.48
N PRO A 378 15.76 -6.46 -10.33
CA PRO A 378 14.88 -7.63 -10.18
C PRO A 378 13.39 -7.30 -10.35
N LEU A 379 12.98 -6.05 -10.05
CA LEU A 379 11.58 -5.65 -10.08
C LEU A 379 11.23 -4.82 -11.32
N ARG A 380 11.82 -3.62 -11.47
CA ARG A 380 11.47 -2.61 -12.50
C ARG A 380 9.96 -2.55 -12.79
N SER A 381 9.20 -2.35 -11.72
CA SER A 381 7.74 -2.52 -11.73
C SER A 381 7.00 -1.28 -12.24
N ILE A 382 5.68 -1.41 -12.45
CA ILE A 382 4.80 -0.28 -12.77
C ILE A 382 4.73 0.76 -11.64
N GLY A 383 5.09 0.39 -10.41
CA GLY A 383 5.18 1.29 -9.26
C GLY A 383 6.34 2.27 -9.32
N TRP A 384 7.37 1.95 -10.11
CA TRP A 384 8.51 2.84 -10.36
C TRP A 384 8.30 3.70 -11.59
N GLN A 385 7.89 3.10 -12.72
CA GLN A 385 7.86 3.76 -14.04
C GLN A 385 6.47 3.97 -14.64
N GLY A 386 5.41 3.55 -13.96
CA GLY A 386 4.07 3.52 -14.52
C GLY A 386 3.99 2.59 -15.74
N LEU A 387 3.20 2.99 -16.73
CA LEU A 387 3.18 2.42 -18.07
C LEU A 387 3.87 3.40 -19.04
N PRO A 388 5.16 3.18 -19.34
CA PRO A 388 5.96 4.14 -20.10
C PRO A 388 5.55 4.19 -21.57
N ASN A 389 5.86 5.31 -22.21
CA ASN A 389 5.73 5.46 -23.66
C ASN A 389 6.79 4.61 -24.37
N ASP A 390 6.53 4.26 -25.63
CA ASP A 390 7.55 3.66 -26.49
C ASP A 390 8.65 4.68 -26.87
N LYS A 391 9.71 4.19 -27.53
CA LYS A 391 10.84 5.01 -28.01
C LYS A 391 10.45 6.15 -28.98
N ASN A 392 9.26 6.08 -29.58
CA ASN A 392 8.74 7.10 -30.48
C ASN A 392 7.81 8.08 -29.76
N GLY A 393 7.62 7.92 -28.44
CA GLY A 393 6.73 8.76 -27.63
C GLY A 393 5.25 8.35 -27.72
N ASN A 394 4.91 7.16 -28.23
CA ASN A 394 3.53 6.68 -28.24
C ASN A 394 3.15 6.14 -26.85
N PRO A 395 1.94 6.45 -26.34
CA PRO A 395 1.46 5.90 -25.08
C PRO A 395 1.38 4.38 -25.08
N HIS A 396 1.58 3.80 -23.88
CA HIS A 396 1.45 2.35 -23.67
C HIS A 396 0.07 1.83 -24.15
N PRO A 397 0.00 0.65 -24.82
CA PRO A 397 -1.25 0.12 -25.38
C PRO A 397 -2.41 0.02 -24.38
N LEU A 398 -2.15 -0.40 -23.14
CA LEU A 398 -3.18 -0.43 -22.09
C LEU A 398 -3.79 0.94 -21.76
N ILE A 399 -3.01 2.02 -21.78
CA ILE A 399 -3.52 3.38 -21.56
C ILE A 399 -4.47 3.78 -22.70
N VAL A 400 -4.14 3.38 -23.94
CA VAL A 400 -5.00 3.63 -25.11
C VAL A 400 -6.27 2.78 -25.06
N LYS A 401 -6.15 1.49 -24.73
CA LYS A 401 -7.28 0.54 -24.60
C LYS A 401 -8.29 1.00 -23.55
N PHE A 402 -7.81 1.48 -22.41
CA PHE A 402 -8.63 1.86 -21.25
C PHE A 402 -8.66 3.37 -21.02
N LYS A 403 -8.74 4.19 -22.08
CA LYS A 403 -8.67 5.66 -22.01
C LYS A 403 -9.60 6.35 -21.00
N ASN A 404 -10.70 5.71 -20.60
CA ASN A 404 -11.69 6.23 -19.64
C ASN A 404 -11.69 5.48 -18.29
N ASN A 405 -10.82 4.48 -18.13
CA ASN A 405 -10.85 3.55 -17.00
C ASN A 405 -9.46 3.33 -16.37
N LEU A 406 -8.37 3.65 -17.06
CA LEU A 406 -7.00 3.52 -16.56
C LEU A 406 -6.31 4.87 -16.57
N TYR A 407 -5.86 5.29 -15.41
CA TYR A 407 -5.20 6.57 -15.19
C TYR A 407 -3.88 6.38 -14.47
N GLN A 408 -2.91 7.23 -14.74
CA GLN A 408 -1.64 7.23 -14.02
C GLN A 408 -1.19 8.63 -13.63
N ARG A 409 -0.56 8.73 -12.47
CA ARG A 409 0.10 9.95 -11.96
C ARG A 409 1.49 9.62 -11.47
N MET A 410 2.40 10.56 -11.70
CA MET A 410 3.77 10.51 -11.20
C MET A 410 3.93 11.48 -10.03
N LEU A 411 4.57 11.04 -8.96
CA LEU A 411 5.09 11.94 -7.93
C LEU A 411 6.61 11.86 -7.97
N ALA A 412 7.26 12.97 -8.30
CA ALA A 412 8.69 13.03 -8.49
C ALA A 412 9.20 14.44 -8.19
N ARG A 413 10.47 14.51 -7.77
CA ARG A 413 11.14 15.78 -7.57
C ARG A 413 11.02 16.73 -8.77
N ASN A 414 10.76 17.99 -8.47
CA ASN A 414 10.58 19.08 -9.45
C ASN A 414 9.58 18.78 -10.60
N THR A 415 8.65 17.84 -10.40
CA THR A 415 7.62 17.50 -11.39
C THR A 415 6.24 17.82 -10.81
N PRO A 416 5.37 18.57 -11.51
CA PRO A 416 4.05 18.88 -10.98
C PRO A 416 3.20 17.60 -10.88
N CYS A 417 2.40 17.48 -9.82
CA CYS A 417 1.46 16.38 -9.64
C CYS A 417 0.02 16.91 -9.51
N GLY A 418 -0.90 16.37 -10.30
CA GLY A 418 -2.28 16.86 -10.35
C GLY A 418 -2.53 17.98 -11.38
N SER A 419 -1.55 18.32 -12.20
CA SER A 419 -1.67 19.27 -13.31
C SER A 419 -2.48 18.69 -14.49
N TYR A 420 -2.58 19.44 -15.60
CA TYR A 420 -3.21 18.94 -16.81
C TYR A 420 -2.48 17.70 -17.36
N PRO A 421 -3.21 16.77 -18.02
CA PRO A 421 -2.59 15.63 -18.69
C PRO A 421 -1.45 16.03 -19.63
N ASP A 422 -0.36 15.29 -19.56
CA ASP A 422 0.83 15.48 -20.40
C ASP A 422 1.27 14.13 -20.98
N LYS A 423 1.28 14.07 -22.32
CA LYS A 423 1.56 12.85 -23.09
C LYS A 423 3.01 12.41 -23.00
N GLN A 424 3.93 13.32 -22.69
CA GLN A 424 5.37 13.05 -22.74
C GLN A 424 6.06 13.57 -21.48
N THR A 425 5.44 13.35 -20.32
CA THR A 425 6.04 13.73 -19.04
C THR A 425 7.42 13.06 -18.91
N PRO A 426 8.50 13.83 -18.68
CA PRO A 426 9.85 13.30 -18.60
C PRO A 426 10.00 12.29 -17.44
N PHE A 427 10.57 11.12 -17.73
CA PHE A 427 10.88 10.12 -16.70
C PHE A 427 12.39 9.85 -16.64
N GLY A 428 13.01 9.54 -17.79
CA GLY A 428 14.43 9.19 -17.85
C GLY A 428 15.38 10.37 -17.62
N THR A 429 14.87 11.59 -17.75
CA THR A 429 15.58 12.84 -17.43
C THR A 429 14.61 13.77 -16.71
N LEU A 430 14.69 13.80 -15.38
CA LEU A 430 13.85 14.68 -14.58
C LEU A 430 14.23 16.16 -14.82
N PRO A 431 13.28 17.10 -14.64
CA PRO A 431 13.43 18.49 -15.08
C PRO A 431 14.43 19.32 -14.27
N ASP A 432 15.00 18.77 -13.20
CA ASP A 432 15.90 19.47 -12.28
C ASP A 432 17.38 19.43 -12.69
N GLY A 433 17.71 18.65 -13.72
CA GLY A 433 19.09 18.47 -14.17
C GLY A 433 19.98 17.69 -13.21
N LYS A 434 19.41 17.09 -12.15
CA LYS A 434 20.14 16.21 -11.22
C LYS A 434 20.25 14.80 -11.81
N PRO A 435 21.26 14.00 -11.42
CA PRO A 435 21.35 12.59 -11.78
C PRO A 435 20.09 11.84 -11.36
N PHE A 436 19.66 10.80 -12.10
CA PHE A 436 18.41 10.10 -11.81
C PHE A 436 18.37 9.56 -10.38
N TRP A 437 19.39 8.79 -10.00
CA TRP A 437 19.64 8.39 -8.62
C TRP A 437 20.43 9.48 -7.86
N ASP A 438 19.96 9.84 -6.66
CA ASP A 438 20.49 10.94 -5.84
C ASP A 438 21.91 10.70 -5.29
N ASP A 439 22.42 9.46 -5.39
CA ASP A 439 23.75 9.04 -4.92
C ASP A 439 24.79 8.93 -6.05
N ASP A 440 24.49 9.39 -7.27
CA ASP A 440 25.44 9.36 -8.37
C ASP A 440 26.69 10.22 -8.08
N GLY A 441 27.87 9.60 -8.17
CA GLY A 441 29.15 10.21 -7.84
C GLY A 441 29.54 10.15 -6.36
N ASP A 442 28.71 9.58 -5.47
CA ASP A 442 29.06 9.39 -4.05
C ASP A 442 30.00 8.19 -3.84
N LYS A 443 30.78 8.22 -2.74
CA LYS A 443 31.67 7.11 -2.35
C LYS A 443 30.91 5.80 -2.12
N TYR A 444 29.66 5.88 -1.65
CA TYR A 444 28.78 4.75 -1.40
C TYR A 444 27.66 4.67 -2.44
N GLN A 445 27.86 5.20 -3.65
CA GLN A 445 26.92 5.09 -4.75
C GLN A 445 26.45 3.63 -4.95
N SER A 446 25.14 3.47 -5.13
CA SER A 446 24.51 2.20 -5.47
C SER A 446 24.96 1.73 -6.85
N SER A 447 25.19 0.43 -7.03
CA SER A 447 25.75 -0.04 -8.30
C SER A 447 24.71 -0.04 -9.42
N SER A 448 25.19 0.28 -10.62
CA SER A 448 24.39 0.27 -11.85
C SER A 448 23.93 -1.13 -12.27
N ILE A 449 24.44 -2.20 -11.64
CA ILE A 449 23.95 -3.56 -11.82
C ILE A 449 22.59 -3.72 -11.13
N THR A 450 22.46 -3.20 -9.90
CA THR A 450 21.23 -3.31 -9.11
C THR A 450 20.24 -2.19 -9.45
N TYR A 451 20.75 -0.98 -9.68
CA TYR A 451 19.96 0.23 -9.92
C TYR A 451 20.36 0.89 -11.24
N PRO A 452 20.08 0.27 -12.40
CA PRO A 452 20.40 0.86 -13.68
C PRO A 452 19.54 2.10 -13.96
N ASP A 453 20.14 3.11 -14.56
CA ASP A 453 19.42 4.29 -15.04
C ASP A 453 18.38 3.90 -16.12
N PRO A 454 17.20 4.54 -16.12
CA PRO A 454 16.29 4.43 -17.25
C PRO A 454 16.89 5.06 -18.52
N PRO A 455 16.45 4.63 -19.71
CA PRO A 455 16.83 5.31 -20.94
C PRO A 455 16.46 6.80 -20.91
N LYS A 456 17.39 7.67 -21.31
CA LYS A 456 17.17 9.14 -21.28
C LYS A 456 15.96 9.62 -22.10
N TRP A 457 15.54 8.87 -23.10
CA TRP A 457 14.36 9.17 -23.92
C TRP A 457 13.03 8.80 -23.25
N GLN A 458 13.07 8.03 -22.15
CA GLN A 458 11.85 7.49 -21.54
C GLN A 458 10.96 8.61 -21.03
N THR A 459 9.72 8.60 -21.52
CA THR A 459 8.63 9.48 -21.08
C THR A 459 7.43 8.64 -20.69
N VAL A 460 6.46 9.25 -20.03
CA VAL A 460 5.23 8.59 -19.59
C VAL A 460 4.03 9.50 -19.85
N PHE A 461 2.92 8.93 -20.30
CA PHE A 461 1.67 9.68 -20.44
C PHE A 461 0.98 9.80 -19.08
N VAL A 462 1.19 10.90 -18.36
CA VAL A 462 0.36 11.26 -17.20
C VAL A 462 -0.99 11.73 -17.71
N ASN A 463 -2.00 10.86 -17.64
CA ASN A 463 -3.30 11.06 -18.29
C ASN A 463 -4.45 11.43 -17.34
N ALA A 464 -4.21 11.39 -16.02
CA ALA A 464 -5.21 11.75 -15.02
C ALA A 464 -5.53 13.26 -15.05
N GLU A 465 -6.79 13.61 -14.80
CA GLU A 465 -7.28 14.98 -14.95
C GLU A 465 -6.66 15.95 -13.94
N LYS A 466 -6.73 17.25 -14.24
CA LYS A 466 -6.29 18.29 -13.33
C LYS A 466 -7.14 18.29 -12.04
N VAL A 467 -6.48 18.48 -10.89
CA VAL A 467 -7.10 18.71 -9.58
C VAL A 467 -7.12 20.22 -9.24
N PRO A 468 -7.92 20.69 -8.26
CA PRO A 468 -8.07 22.13 -8.04
C PRO A 468 -6.78 22.82 -7.60
N GLU A 469 -5.99 22.13 -6.79
CA GLU A 469 -4.73 22.60 -6.24
C GLU A 469 -3.63 21.57 -6.51
N PRO A 470 -3.07 21.55 -7.74
CA PRO A 470 -1.94 20.67 -8.06
C PRO A 470 -0.74 20.97 -7.16
N ILE A 471 0.06 19.95 -6.88
CA ILE A 471 1.35 20.12 -6.20
C ILE A 471 2.32 20.72 -7.21
N ASN A 472 2.92 21.85 -6.87
CA ASN A 472 3.84 22.55 -7.75
C ASN A 472 5.23 21.91 -7.74
N PRO A 473 6.03 22.07 -8.81
CA PRO A 473 7.40 21.56 -8.88
C PRO A 473 8.26 21.98 -7.67
N SER A 474 8.15 23.24 -7.24
CA SER A 474 8.90 23.78 -6.12
C SER A 474 8.57 23.14 -4.77
N GLU A 475 7.32 22.67 -4.58
CA GLU A 475 6.91 21.93 -3.37
C GLU A 475 7.52 20.53 -3.33
N LEU A 476 8.03 20.03 -4.47
CA LEU A 476 8.66 18.73 -4.62
C LEU A 476 10.17 18.85 -4.89
N ALA A 477 10.79 20.01 -4.72
CA ALA A 477 12.21 20.19 -5.04
C ALA A 477 13.16 19.34 -4.16
N GLU A 478 12.73 19.05 -2.93
CA GLU A 478 13.44 18.24 -1.92
C GLU A 478 12.62 16.97 -1.58
N PHE A 479 11.93 16.41 -2.57
CA PHE A 479 11.00 15.29 -2.37
C PHE A 479 11.71 13.97 -2.01
N ASP A 480 12.80 13.65 -2.68
CA ASP A 480 13.58 12.43 -2.50
C ASP A 480 14.64 12.60 -1.40
N GLU A 481 14.70 11.65 -0.48
CA GLU A 481 15.66 11.66 0.61
C GLU A 481 17.00 11.02 0.19
N THR A 482 18.11 11.56 0.72
CA THR A 482 19.45 11.07 0.40
C THR A 482 20.28 10.69 1.61
N ARG A 483 21.20 9.73 1.45
CA ARG A 483 22.29 9.49 2.41
C ARG A 483 23.58 10.23 2.05
N VAL A 484 23.67 10.87 0.89
CA VAL A 484 24.87 11.58 0.47
C VAL A 484 25.24 12.63 1.52
N GLY A 485 26.50 12.61 1.95
CA GLY A 485 27.02 13.47 3.02
C GLY A 485 26.79 12.98 4.45
N LYS A 486 26.09 11.86 4.67
CA LYS A 486 25.96 11.21 5.99
C LYS A 486 27.24 10.46 6.38
N GLU A 487 27.49 10.35 7.68
CA GLU A 487 28.69 9.68 8.20
C GLU A 487 28.51 8.16 8.27
N HIS A 488 29.17 7.46 7.35
CA HIS A 488 29.39 6.01 7.46
C HIS A 488 30.62 5.71 8.32
N GLY A 489 30.49 4.83 9.32
CA GLY A 489 31.64 4.32 10.06
C GLY A 489 31.47 4.26 11.58
N SER A 490 32.60 4.27 12.28
CA SER A 490 32.69 3.88 13.69
C SER A 490 32.12 4.88 14.69
N LYS A 491 31.84 6.14 14.30
CA LYS A 491 31.23 7.12 15.21
C LYS A 491 29.71 6.97 15.32
N GLN A 492 29.09 6.20 14.41
CA GLN A 492 27.68 5.79 14.49
C GLN A 492 26.73 6.98 14.70
N GLN A 493 26.87 8.04 13.91
CA GLN A 493 25.97 9.19 13.99
C GLN A 493 24.70 8.98 13.17
N ASP A 494 24.86 8.53 11.93
CA ASP A 494 23.77 8.36 10.96
C ASP A 494 23.39 6.89 10.71
N GLY A 495 23.92 6.00 11.55
CA GLY A 495 23.74 4.55 11.43
C GLY A 495 22.28 4.10 11.40
N TRP A 496 22.02 2.95 10.77
CA TRP A 496 20.70 2.34 10.65
C TRP A 496 19.97 2.20 11.99
N GLY A 497 20.67 1.72 13.03
CA GLY A 497 20.11 1.56 14.38
C GLY A 497 20.19 2.78 15.29
N GLU A 498 20.68 3.92 14.79
CA GLU A 498 20.95 5.12 15.57
C GLU A 498 19.74 6.05 15.69
N ILE A 499 19.78 6.95 16.67
CA ILE A 499 18.70 7.90 16.95
C ILE A 499 19.09 9.28 16.43
N ALA A 500 18.28 9.82 15.52
CA ALA A 500 18.43 11.18 15.02
C ALA A 500 18.32 12.18 16.19
N PRO A 501 19.36 12.99 16.47
CA PRO A 501 19.35 13.92 17.60
C PRO A 501 18.23 14.96 17.53
N LYS A 502 17.82 15.34 16.31
CA LYS A 502 16.78 16.35 16.06
C LYS A 502 15.37 15.86 16.37
N THR A 503 15.10 14.57 16.15
CA THR A 503 13.74 14.03 16.25
C THR A 503 13.58 13.10 17.46
N GLY A 504 14.67 12.63 18.05
CA GLY A 504 14.65 11.59 19.09
C GLY A 504 14.09 10.26 18.59
N LYS A 505 13.94 10.08 17.27
CA LYS A 505 13.46 8.87 16.61
C LYS A 505 14.66 8.13 15.98
N LYS A 506 14.54 6.80 15.84
CA LYS A 506 15.54 6.04 15.08
C LYS A 506 15.59 6.54 13.64
N ASN A 507 16.78 6.52 13.06
CA ASN A 507 17.00 6.84 11.65
C ASN A 507 16.21 5.90 10.73
N ASP A 508 15.98 4.67 11.20
CA ASP A 508 15.12 3.69 10.55
C ASP A 508 14.38 2.87 11.62
N ASN A 509 13.08 2.67 11.43
CA ASN A 509 12.21 2.00 12.39
C ASN A 509 12.22 0.46 12.27
N THR A 510 12.95 -0.10 11.29
CA THR A 510 13.03 -1.55 11.06
C THR A 510 14.17 -2.21 11.82
N TYR A 511 15.22 -1.48 12.21
CA TYR A 511 16.42 -2.04 12.85
C TYR A 511 16.13 -3.01 13.98
N ASP A 512 15.24 -2.64 14.91
CA ASP A 512 14.93 -3.44 16.10
C ASP A 512 14.35 -4.81 15.76
N ASN A 513 13.60 -4.90 14.67
CA ASN A 513 12.99 -6.14 14.22
C ASN A 513 14.00 -7.07 13.52
N TYR A 514 15.16 -6.55 13.12
CA TYR A 514 16.13 -7.26 12.28
C TYR A 514 17.48 -7.54 12.96
N VAL A 515 17.91 -6.74 13.94
CA VAL A 515 19.23 -6.89 14.59
C VAL A 515 19.50 -8.30 15.11
N ASN A 516 18.44 -8.97 15.61
CA ASN A 516 18.54 -10.35 16.13
C ASN A 516 18.68 -11.40 15.01
N LEU A 517 18.26 -11.09 13.79
CA LEU A 517 18.23 -12.01 12.63
C LEU A 517 19.57 -12.13 11.91
N TYR A 518 20.40 -11.08 11.96
CA TYR A 518 21.69 -11.10 11.28
C TYR A 518 22.64 -12.13 11.93
N PRO A 519 23.33 -12.96 11.13
CA PRO A 519 24.29 -13.93 11.63
C PRO A 519 25.52 -13.25 12.22
N ASN A 520 26.13 -13.91 13.21
CA ASN A 520 27.39 -13.49 13.79
C ASN A 520 28.55 -13.75 12.82
N GLN A 521 29.46 -12.78 12.67
CA GLN A 521 30.70 -12.88 11.90
C GLN A 521 31.87 -13.40 12.73
N ASP A 522 32.90 -13.90 12.05
CA ASP A 522 34.17 -14.27 12.68
C ASP A 522 35.05 -13.02 12.89
N VAL A 523 35.53 -12.83 14.11
CA VAL A 523 36.43 -11.75 14.51
C VAL A 523 37.81 -12.33 14.70
N VAL A 524 38.80 -11.77 14.00
CA VAL A 524 40.21 -12.14 14.15
C VAL A 524 40.71 -11.69 15.52
N ILE A 525 41.14 -12.64 16.34
CA ILE A 525 41.66 -12.41 17.71
C ILE A 525 43.16 -12.66 17.82
N GLY A 526 43.80 -13.13 16.74
CA GLY A 526 45.23 -13.34 16.69
C GLY A 526 45.64 -14.07 15.43
N TYR A 527 46.94 -14.34 15.33
CA TYR A 527 47.55 -15.02 14.20
C TYR A 527 48.42 -16.15 14.72
N LYS A 528 48.38 -17.31 14.06
CA LYS A 528 49.23 -18.46 14.35
C LYS A 528 50.07 -18.78 13.12
N GLU A 529 51.38 -18.82 13.30
CA GLU A 529 52.30 -19.25 12.25
C GLU A 529 52.30 -20.79 12.16
N LEU A 530 52.07 -21.32 10.96
CA LEU A 530 52.06 -22.74 10.68
C LEU A 530 53.48 -23.21 10.33
N PRO A 531 53.81 -24.51 10.53
CA PRO A 531 55.13 -25.07 10.19
C PRO A 531 55.55 -24.89 8.73
N SER A 532 54.59 -24.62 7.84
CA SER A 532 54.79 -24.30 6.42
C SER A 532 55.16 -22.84 6.14
N GLY A 533 55.22 -21.97 7.15
CA GLY A 533 55.44 -20.52 7.00
C GLY A 533 54.18 -19.71 6.65
N TYR A 534 53.00 -20.35 6.61
CA TYR A 534 51.72 -19.67 6.39
C TYR A 534 51.17 -19.13 7.72
N VAL A 535 50.62 -17.92 7.70
CA VAL A 535 49.95 -17.32 8.86
C VAL A 535 48.46 -17.66 8.81
N GLN A 536 47.96 -18.33 9.84
CA GLN A 536 46.54 -18.65 10.01
C GLN A 536 45.90 -17.65 10.97
N GLU A 537 44.78 -17.06 10.56
CA GLU A 537 43.95 -16.24 11.43
C GLU A 537 43.26 -17.12 12.49
N ILE A 538 43.42 -16.75 13.77
CA ILE A 538 42.62 -17.30 14.85
C ILE A 538 41.39 -16.43 14.99
N THR A 539 40.22 -17.03 14.86
CA THR A 539 38.95 -16.31 14.92
C THR A 539 38.06 -16.81 16.07
N ARG A 540 37.17 -15.94 16.53
CA ARG A 540 35.99 -16.31 17.34
C ARG A 540 34.74 -15.71 16.73
N LYS A 541 33.56 -16.23 17.05
CA LYS A 541 32.31 -15.54 16.71
C LYS A 541 32.22 -14.21 17.47
N GLU A 542 31.72 -13.18 16.79
CA GLU A 542 31.40 -11.90 17.41
C GLU A 542 30.33 -12.08 18.50
N THR A 543 30.39 -11.22 19.51
CA THR A 543 29.35 -11.05 20.52
C THR A 543 28.15 -10.30 19.94
N PHE A 544 27.01 -10.29 20.64
CA PHE A 544 25.85 -9.51 20.18
C PHE A 544 26.17 -8.01 20.15
N GLU A 545 26.91 -7.51 21.14
CA GLU A 545 27.33 -6.11 21.25
C GLU A 545 28.23 -5.71 20.08
N GLU A 546 29.16 -6.59 19.68
CA GLU A 546 29.99 -6.37 18.48
C GLU A 546 29.16 -6.37 17.19
N LYS A 547 28.18 -7.27 17.08
CA LYS A 547 27.24 -7.31 15.95
C LYS A 547 26.39 -6.04 15.87
N ASP A 548 25.75 -5.66 16.97
CA ASP A 548 24.92 -4.45 17.07
C ASP A 548 25.75 -3.22 16.65
N LYS A 549 26.97 -3.10 17.18
CA LYS A 549 27.92 -2.06 16.79
C LYS A 549 28.23 -2.09 15.30
N ARG A 550 28.55 -3.26 14.74
CA ARG A 550 28.85 -3.44 13.32
C ARG A 550 27.69 -3.00 12.43
N LEU A 551 26.46 -3.42 12.73
CA LEU A 551 25.27 -3.09 11.94
C LEU A 551 24.94 -1.59 11.99
N ARG A 552 25.16 -0.94 13.14
CA ARG A 552 24.99 0.52 13.32
C ARG A 552 26.01 1.36 12.56
N THR A 553 27.06 0.78 11.96
CA THR A 553 27.98 1.55 11.11
C THR A 553 27.45 1.77 9.69
N TYR A 554 26.45 1.00 9.27
CA TYR A 554 25.83 1.13 7.96
C TYR A 554 24.77 2.21 7.97
N VAL A 555 24.81 3.12 7.00
CA VAL A 555 23.78 4.14 6.77
C VAL A 555 22.93 3.68 5.59
N SER A 556 21.66 3.41 5.87
CA SER A 556 20.68 3.00 4.85
C SER A 556 20.47 4.09 3.82
N GLN A 557 20.36 3.69 2.55
CA GLN A 557 19.86 4.58 1.50
C GLN A 557 18.35 4.68 1.65
N PRO A 558 17.79 5.91 1.80
CA PRO A 558 16.35 6.10 1.80
C PRO A 558 15.73 5.51 0.54
N THR A 559 14.59 4.85 0.71
CA THR A 559 13.98 4.07 -0.37
C THR A 559 12.95 4.84 -1.17
N ASP A 560 12.44 5.93 -0.60
CA ASP A 560 11.27 6.69 -1.03
C ASP A 560 10.01 5.83 -1.29
N HIS A 561 9.99 4.58 -0.83
CA HIS A 561 8.98 3.59 -1.23
C HIS A 561 7.59 3.91 -0.66
N SER A 562 7.51 4.36 0.59
CA SER A 562 6.25 4.71 1.26
C SER A 562 5.89 6.21 1.17
N THR A 563 6.60 6.97 0.32
CA THR A 563 6.39 8.42 0.19
C THR A 563 5.02 8.76 -0.39
N LEU A 564 4.53 8.01 -1.39
CA LEU A 564 3.21 8.26 -1.98
C LEU A 564 2.08 8.20 -0.95
N PRO A 565 1.86 7.08 -0.22
CA PRO A 565 0.78 7.04 0.77
C PRO A 565 1.06 7.90 2.02
N GLY A 566 2.32 8.22 2.31
CA GLY A 566 2.73 9.08 3.43
C GLY A 566 2.67 10.59 3.14
N ASN A 567 2.61 11.00 1.87
CA ASN A 567 2.67 12.42 1.50
C ASN A 567 1.30 13.10 1.71
N LYS A 568 1.26 14.01 2.69
CA LYS A 568 0.03 14.70 3.12
C LYS A 568 -0.61 15.52 2.00
N GLU A 569 0.19 16.25 1.23
CA GLU A 569 -0.33 17.10 0.16
C GLU A 569 -0.85 16.27 -1.01
N PHE A 570 -0.18 15.16 -1.35
CA PHE A 570 -0.64 14.22 -2.37
C PHE A 570 -1.98 13.60 -1.98
N MET A 571 -2.10 13.08 -0.76
CA MET A 571 -3.34 12.47 -0.30
C MET A 571 -4.48 13.49 -0.18
N THR A 572 -4.20 14.70 0.32
CA THR A 572 -5.20 15.77 0.53
C THR A 572 -5.66 16.40 -0.80
N ARG A 573 -4.71 16.76 -1.69
CA ARG A 573 -5.00 17.58 -2.87
C ARG A 573 -5.20 16.78 -4.15
N VAL A 574 -4.63 15.58 -4.24
CA VAL A 574 -4.71 14.74 -5.44
C VAL A 574 -5.64 13.55 -5.24
N VAL A 575 -5.30 12.65 -4.32
CA VAL A 575 -6.05 11.39 -4.14
C VAL A 575 -7.50 11.63 -3.72
N ALA A 576 -7.75 12.62 -2.86
CA ALA A 576 -9.11 13.00 -2.45
C ALA A 576 -10.04 13.40 -3.63
N TYR A 577 -9.48 13.89 -4.73
CA TYR A 577 -10.22 14.28 -5.94
C TYR A 577 -10.32 13.17 -7.00
N ASP A 578 -9.44 12.18 -6.93
CA ASP A 578 -9.52 10.98 -7.77
C ASP A 578 -10.45 9.91 -7.17
N LEU A 579 -10.78 10.00 -5.88
CA LEU A 579 -11.79 9.15 -5.25
C LEU A 579 -13.17 9.31 -5.90
N PRO A 580 -13.92 8.21 -6.10
CA PRO A 580 -15.32 8.27 -6.45
C PRO A 580 -16.13 8.73 -5.23
N ILE A 581 -17.19 9.49 -5.50
CA ILE A 581 -18.14 9.93 -4.48
C ILE A 581 -19.51 9.36 -4.88
N GLY A 582 -20.21 8.72 -3.95
CA GLY A 582 -21.53 8.16 -4.21
C GLY A 582 -22.31 7.80 -2.95
N TYR A 583 -23.24 6.86 -3.06
CA TYR A 583 -24.05 6.45 -1.91
C TYR A 583 -23.21 5.72 -0.86
N CYS A 584 -23.62 5.80 0.41
CA CYS A 584 -23.02 5.06 1.50
C CYS A 584 -24.06 4.87 2.61
N ASP A 585 -25.03 3.98 2.39
CA ASP A 585 -26.07 3.64 3.35
C ASP A 585 -25.47 3.01 4.62
N ALA A 586 -24.28 2.37 4.52
CA ALA A 586 -23.50 1.91 5.67
C ALA A 586 -23.16 3.03 6.67
N THR A 587 -23.23 4.31 6.28
CA THR A 587 -23.07 5.47 7.19
C THR A 587 -23.96 5.39 8.43
N TRP A 588 -25.14 4.79 8.28
CA TRP A 588 -26.16 4.74 9.33
C TRP A 588 -26.33 3.35 9.95
N ASP A 589 -25.32 2.49 9.80
CA ASP A 589 -25.25 1.17 10.44
C ASP A 589 -23.90 1.01 11.15
N LYS A 590 -23.85 1.51 12.39
CA LYS A 590 -22.64 1.52 13.23
C LYS A 590 -22.15 0.09 13.51
N GLU A 591 -23.06 -0.83 13.78
CA GLU A 591 -22.74 -2.25 14.00
C GLU A 591 -22.07 -2.86 12.76
N PHE A 592 -22.58 -2.55 11.56
CA PHE A 592 -21.97 -3.03 10.33
C PHE A 592 -20.57 -2.46 10.11
N LEU A 593 -20.37 -1.14 10.25
CA LEU A 593 -19.05 -0.53 10.12
C LEU A 593 -18.05 -1.10 11.15
N SER A 594 -18.50 -1.36 12.37
CA SER A 594 -17.71 -2.03 13.41
C SER A 594 -17.31 -3.45 12.97
N THR A 595 -18.24 -4.20 12.40
CA THR A 595 -18.00 -5.55 11.86
C THR A 595 -16.98 -5.52 10.72
N LEU A 596 -17.09 -4.58 9.78
CA LEU A 596 -16.14 -4.45 8.68
C LEU A 596 -14.72 -4.16 9.20
N ARG A 597 -14.58 -3.25 10.17
CA ARG A 597 -13.29 -2.93 10.79
C ARG A 597 -12.70 -4.12 11.55
N TYR A 598 -13.54 -4.87 12.25
CA TYR A 598 -13.15 -6.09 12.95
C TYR A 598 -12.62 -7.16 11.99
N LEU A 599 -13.31 -7.40 10.86
CA LEU A 599 -12.91 -8.37 9.84
C LEU A 599 -11.68 -7.91 9.02
N ALA A 600 -11.51 -6.60 8.83
CA ALA A 600 -10.39 -6.03 8.09
C ALA A 600 -9.05 -6.22 8.82
N ASP A 601 -9.03 -6.27 10.15
CA ASP A 601 -7.83 -6.54 10.93
C ASP A 601 -7.76 -8.01 11.36
N TRP A 602 -6.86 -8.77 10.73
CA TRP A 602 -6.66 -10.20 11.01
C TRP A 602 -6.18 -10.50 12.44
N THR A 603 -5.66 -9.50 13.17
CA THR A 603 -5.14 -9.67 14.53
C THR A 603 -6.21 -9.63 15.62
N THR A 604 -7.46 -9.35 15.25
CA THR A 604 -8.61 -9.25 16.17
C THR A 604 -9.13 -10.61 16.64
N GLY A 605 -8.63 -11.71 16.06
CA GLY A 605 -9.08 -13.07 16.33
C GLY A 605 -10.20 -13.56 15.41
N ALA A 606 -10.68 -12.71 14.49
CA ALA A 606 -11.70 -13.09 13.49
C ALA A 606 -11.19 -14.14 12.49
N ASP A 607 -9.88 -14.14 12.23
CA ASP A 607 -9.22 -14.99 11.24
C ASP A 607 -8.50 -16.15 11.95
N PRO A 608 -8.96 -17.41 11.81
CA PRO A 608 -8.31 -18.57 12.42
C PRO A 608 -6.84 -18.71 12.02
N TYR A 609 -6.47 -18.29 10.80
CA TYR A 609 -5.09 -18.34 10.30
C TYR A 609 -4.11 -17.62 11.23
N MET A 610 -4.54 -16.54 11.88
CA MET A 610 -3.69 -15.79 12.81
C MET A 610 -3.16 -16.68 13.95
N ASN A 611 -3.96 -17.63 14.42
CA ASN A 611 -3.59 -18.53 15.52
C ASN A 611 -2.94 -19.84 15.05
N THR A 612 -3.29 -20.32 13.84
CA THR A 612 -2.84 -21.64 13.36
C THR A 612 -1.60 -21.58 12.49
N GLY A 613 -1.38 -20.46 11.78
CA GLY A 613 -0.40 -20.37 10.70
C GLY A 613 -0.78 -21.22 9.47
N VAL A 614 -1.97 -21.83 9.46
CA VAL A 614 -2.44 -22.72 8.40
C VAL A 614 -3.51 -22.00 7.58
N VAL A 615 -3.21 -21.80 6.30
CA VAL A 615 -4.13 -21.18 5.34
C VAL A 615 -5.07 -22.21 4.71
N GLU A 616 -6.30 -21.79 4.45
CA GLU A 616 -7.23 -22.58 3.65
C GLU A 616 -6.80 -22.62 2.18
N ARG A 617 -7.17 -23.70 1.49
CA ARG A 617 -6.86 -23.82 0.07
C ARG A 617 -7.79 -22.93 -0.75
N ILE A 618 -7.23 -21.88 -1.35
CA ILE A 618 -7.95 -20.96 -2.22
C ILE A 618 -7.62 -21.30 -3.67
N ASN A 619 -8.65 -21.47 -4.50
CA ASN A 619 -8.46 -21.70 -5.92
C ASN A 619 -8.02 -20.40 -6.61
N GLU A 620 -7.03 -20.51 -7.48
CA GLU A 620 -6.57 -19.39 -8.29
C GLU A 620 -7.62 -19.05 -9.37
N PRO A 621 -8.05 -17.78 -9.50
CA PRO A 621 -8.96 -17.34 -10.55
C PRO A 621 -8.38 -17.58 -11.95
N SER A 622 -9.19 -18.11 -12.87
CA SER A 622 -8.78 -18.37 -14.25
C SER A 622 -8.43 -17.12 -15.06
N MET A 623 -8.77 -15.93 -14.57
CA MET A 623 -8.39 -14.66 -15.20
C MET A 623 -6.93 -14.27 -14.95
N ILE A 624 -6.25 -14.94 -14.01
CA ILE A 624 -4.82 -14.78 -13.79
C ILE A 624 -4.09 -15.72 -14.74
N SER A 625 -3.31 -15.14 -15.64
CA SER A 625 -2.58 -15.91 -16.65
C SER A 625 -1.47 -16.74 -16.00
N ARG A 626 -1.35 -17.97 -16.48
CA ARG A 626 -0.24 -18.88 -16.20
C ARG A 626 0.71 -19.06 -17.38
N GLU A 627 0.47 -18.36 -18.49
CA GLU A 627 1.32 -18.44 -19.69
C GLU A 627 2.74 -18.00 -19.33
N THR A 628 3.68 -18.91 -19.49
CA THR A 628 5.11 -18.68 -19.27
C THR A 628 5.77 -18.11 -20.53
N GLY A 629 6.95 -17.51 -20.39
CA GLY A 629 7.69 -16.99 -21.56
C GLY A 629 8.01 -18.06 -22.62
N ILE A 630 8.22 -19.32 -22.21
CA ILE A 630 8.45 -20.43 -23.16
C ILE A 630 7.18 -20.74 -23.96
N GLU A 631 6.03 -20.78 -23.30
CA GLU A 631 4.74 -21.03 -23.95
C GLU A 631 4.37 -19.90 -24.92
N GLU A 632 4.66 -18.64 -24.55
CA GLU A 632 4.51 -17.49 -25.45
C GLU A 632 5.37 -17.64 -26.72
N ILE A 633 6.66 -17.98 -26.59
CA ILE A 633 7.56 -18.21 -27.73
C ILE A 633 7.02 -19.32 -28.64
N ILE A 634 6.52 -20.42 -28.05
CA ILE A 634 5.92 -21.53 -28.81
C ILE A 634 4.68 -21.03 -29.57
N ARG A 635 3.80 -20.27 -28.90
CA ARG A 635 2.58 -19.71 -29.50
C ARG A 635 2.89 -18.75 -30.65
N GLU A 636 3.89 -17.89 -30.50
CA GLU A 636 4.28 -16.94 -31.54
C GLU A 636 4.89 -17.65 -32.76
N LYS A 637 5.79 -18.61 -32.54
CA LYS A 637 6.33 -19.44 -33.63
C LYS A 637 5.25 -20.24 -34.33
N ALA A 638 4.30 -20.83 -33.59
CA ALA A 638 3.17 -21.55 -34.20
C ALA A 638 2.39 -20.67 -35.18
N LYS A 639 2.12 -19.41 -34.82
CA LYS A 639 1.47 -18.43 -35.71
C LYS A 639 2.30 -18.13 -36.96
N GLU A 640 3.63 -18.00 -36.83
CA GLU A 640 4.53 -17.79 -37.96
C GLU A 640 4.50 -18.96 -38.95
N TYR A 641 4.33 -20.19 -38.44
CA TYR A 641 4.24 -21.41 -39.24
C TYR A 641 2.80 -21.79 -39.68
N GLY A 642 1.80 -20.96 -39.35
CA GLY A 642 0.40 -21.16 -39.78
C GLY A 642 -0.37 -22.25 -39.03
N TYR A 643 0.05 -22.59 -37.81
CA TYR A 643 -0.63 -23.55 -36.91
C TYR A 643 -1.62 -22.88 -35.95
#